data_AF-A0A1I7NQ95-F1
#
_entry.id   AF-A0A1I7NQ95-F1
#
_cell.length_a   1.000
_cell.length_b   1.000
_cell.length_c   1.000
_cell.angle_alpha   90.00
_cell.angle_beta   90.00
_cell.angle_gamma   90.00
#
_symmetry.space_group_name_H-M   'P 1'
#
loop_
_entity.id
_entity.type
_entity.pdbx_description
1 polymer ?
#
loop_
_entity_poly.entity_id
_entity_poly.type
_entity_poly.pdbx_seq_one_letter_code
_entity_poly.pdbx_strand_id
1 'polypeptide(L)'
;MDIKLLIDRLAEHAQPIGIAVFLTCSLVLLLRTRVARRLRAVVEDTVFTNWRLALLGTTGIVLSGAAGWRTWEGMYNFTGEPLLSGMVTFGIQGIMLIVAWLIGESFATGMNSRARPGQSSLVSSGVQPWIGSFIGLLLFVTGFVLFLQWSGQSGTKHPSVEDINWSAASDKLLMFAAGLLLFALFALYAASDLVRPYVQVIRVIIRNSMLWVMFLACMATSVFFSFDSFFTSIFPQSERVRAAELRAQNQVAGIITDIEQAIAARRAVLAEELFTTDAWKGYEQQLDHVAKAAAQSQGVIERFVNDQIEEHRRSVKEQQERISSAQAGQAGLANRKTSLTDEKSNLAGQRPELAADYAAKKGEYDAKLRDVDAKRVEALAEDKGVEGSGKAGRGPLYRQRMGELAQLQAAAQIAQERMKDAQKRLATVESRLSAVDRELATLDGDLAKYKGEAETAEQRIKLAEGSAQTDTGPKTDPARILPLFDQTKAEFRADPTVEHLGQVQRMCGEITGAMQATPETRALVSTVDCDPKSTADAAATLFALQAGTKIFENACAGGDKLNANKSTDDLFAFARGCLADSALPSSDTDALRTKINHIELSRDDKAHRFVVTLNAFQDGNRLAYLALAIAIGLDGLIFMSGLFGANAVRSPLSDIPSFRARSGAQLEATINAALGAHPYETAWLTLTSLKPITNQDGFSALADLSNMERSQADRIRMVLTAGADIGAVESVSQNPERYRVRSELREYLSSVCDKQFKADSSAKDRAKLEQLVSAALAPHPREHSEIVLNTLEPIRETEGFTSRVTLKEIDNDYDTRVVRRVINAGAATKAVAPDRDTDDLYYIRPALYETLLTIRATAPESTGYGRDRARFEGVLERPALEGGMLRSAQPELPLHTGSVPKIERRREQQQALPGIQPLSQEERQRLIAYYREELLEAVNLRSDIVDTRLSLPESRDAILEAWKALNAHSKKNENLDFLLREFQNGQDRILSEVYSRLRREAGGDAQKLSVLDGVDGRVRDELTLYLLFPETGLISTLIDDLEAAAQPDEGLAHGEQDLKDQLKYVQEALGRLDLDNPRSWDEIRQKLAIRTGTDFRSLMRRPLGQPPPEEDGEA
;
A
#
# COMPACT_ATOMS: atom_id res chain seq x y z
N MET A 1 -42.31 -20.50 -19.54
CA MET A 1 -40.91 -20.96 -19.35
C MET A 1 -40.56 -21.74 -20.60
N ASP A 2 -39.75 -21.16 -21.47
CA ASP A 2 -39.64 -21.59 -22.86
C ASP A 2 -38.67 -22.77 -23.00
N ILE A 3 -39.19 -23.93 -23.39
CA ILE A 3 -38.44 -25.20 -23.48
C ILE A 3 -37.30 -25.10 -24.52
N LYS A 4 -37.47 -24.23 -25.53
CA LYS A 4 -36.43 -23.90 -26.51
C LYS A 4 -35.20 -23.25 -25.88
N LEU A 5 -35.40 -22.31 -24.96
CA LEU A 5 -34.29 -21.63 -24.25
C LEU A 5 -33.47 -22.59 -23.38
N LEU A 6 -34.12 -23.64 -22.88
CA LEU A 6 -33.50 -24.66 -22.03
C LEU A 6 -32.71 -25.67 -22.87
N ILE A 7 -33.24 -26.03 -24.06
CA ILE A 7 -32.56 -26.91 -25.03
C ILE A 7 -31.37 -26.20 -25.67
N ASP A 8 -31.49 -24.93 -26.04
CA ASP A 8 -30.40 -24.16 -26.63
C ASP A 8 -29.25 -23.93 -25.62
N ARG A 9 -29.57 -23.65 -24.34
CA ARG A 9 -28.55 -23.60 -23.26
C ARG A 9 -27.90 -24.95 -22.96
N LEU A 10 -28.66 -26.05 -23.06
CA LEU A 10 -28.10 -27.40 -22.88
C LEU A 10 -27.18 -27.79 -24.05
N ALA A 11 -27.51 -27.38 -25.28
CA ALA A 11 -26.69 -27.63 -26.46
C ALA A 11 -25.37 -26.83 -26.42
N GLU A 12 -25.41 -25.57 -25.97
CA GLU A 12 -24.23 -24.70 -25.86
C GLU A 12 -23.25 -25.15 -24.74
N HIS A 13 -23.72 -25.95 -23.78
CA HIS A 13 -22.91 -26.52 -22.69
C HIS A 13 -22.76 -28.05 -22.74
N ALA A 14 -23.25 -28.72 -23.80
CA ALA A 14 -23.21 -30.18 -23.90
C ALA A 14 -21.77 -30.74 -23.98
N GLN A 15 -20.85 -30.03 -24.66
CA GLN A 15 -19.44 -30.41 -24.73
C GLN A 15 -18.70 -30.29 -23.38
N PRO A 16 -18.72 -29.14 -22.66
CA PRO A 16 -18.04 -29.04 -21.38
C PRO A 16 -18.65 -29.96 -20.31
N ILE A 17 -19.97 -30.17 -20.32
CA ILE A 17 -20.65 -31.12 -19.42
C ILE A 17 -20.25 -32.56 -19.78
N GLY A 18 -20.18 -32.91 -21.07
CA GLY A 18 -19.74 -34.23 -21.53
C GLY A 18 -18.28 -34.53 -21.14
N ILE A 19 -17.38 -33.56 -21.27
CA ILE A 19 -15.98 -33.67 -20.86
C ILE A 19 -15.87 -33.78 -19.33
N ALA A 20 -16.65 -33.00 -18.58
CA ALA A 20 -16.68 -33.08 -17.12
C ALA A 20 -17.19 -34.45 -16.63
N VAL A 21 -18.24 -34.99 -17.26
CA VAL A 21 -18.77 -36.34 -16.96
C VAL A 21 -17.75 -37.42 -17.34
N PHE A 22 -17.08 -37.27 -18.48
CA PHE A 22 -16.05 -38.22 -18.92
C PHE A 22 -14.83 -38.21 -17.99
N LEU A 23 -14.36 -37.03 -17.57
CA LEU A 23 -13.26 -36.88 -16.62
C LEU A 23 -13.63 -37.39 -15.23
N THR A 24 -14.84 -37.11 -14.75
CA THR A 24 -15.31 -37.64 -13.44
C THR A 24 -15.49 -39.15 -13.49
N CYS A 25 -16.06 -39.71 -14.56
CA CYS A 25 -16.13 -41.17 -14.74
C CYS A 25 -14.74 -41.81 -14.84
N SER A 26 -13.81 -41.19 -15.56
CA SER A 26 -12.42 -41.64 -15.69
C SER A 26 -11.67 -41.58 -14.37
N LEU A 27 -11.86 -40.51 -13.59
CA LEU A 27 -11.31 -40.33 -12.25
C LEU A 27 -11.87 -41.36 -11.28
N VAL A 28 -13.18 -41.63 -11.32
CA VAL A 28 -13.84 -42.67 -10.49
C VAL A 28 -13.35 -44.07 -10.86
N LEU A 29 -13.13 -44.35 -12.15
CA LEU A 29 -12.55 -45.61 -12.63
C LEU A 29 -11.08 -45.77 -12.18
N LEU A 30 -10.28 -44.70 -12.26
CA LEU A 30 -8.89 -44.67 -11.77
C LEU A 30 -8.80 -44.86 -10.25
N LEU A 31 -9.70 -44.22 -9.49
CA LEU A 31 -9.80 -44.33 -8.03
C LEU A 31 -10.20 -45.75 -7.56
N ARG A 32 -10.74 -46.59 -8.46
CA ARG A 32 -11.14 -47.98 -8.15
C ARG A 32 -10.01 -49.01 -8.36
N THR A 33 -8.90 -48.60 -8.97
CA THR A 33 -7.75 -49.46 -9.28
C THR A 33 -6.97 -49.89 -8.03
N ARG A 34 -6.21 -51.00 -8.13
CA ARG A 34 -5.35 -51.49 -7.03
C ARG A 34 -4.26 -50.48 -6.65
N VAL A 35 -3.84 -49.63 -7.59
CA VAL A 35 -2.86 -48.56 -7.36
C VAL A 35 -3.48 -47.45 -6.52
N ALA A 36 -4.71 -47.03 -6.80
CA ALA A 36 -5.43 -46.06 -5.98
C ALA A 36 -5.74 -46.56 -4.57
N ARG A 37 -5.99 -47.86 -4.37
CA ARG A 37 -6.13 -48.45 -3.02
C ARG A 37 -4.81 -48.48 -2.23
N ARG A 38 -3.68 -48.76 -2.89
CA ARG A 38 -2.35 -48.64 -2.26
C ARG A 38 -2.00 -47.19 -1.96
N LEU A 39 -2.26 -46.28 -2.89
CA LEU A 39 -2.08 -44.84 -2.68
C LEU A 39 -2.97 -44.34 -1.56
N ARG A 40 -4.22 -44.79 -1.48
CA ARG A 40 -5.15 -44.41 -0.40
C ARG A 40 -4.68 -44.92 0.95
N ALA A 41 -4.23 -46.18 1.06
CA ALA A 41 -3.64 -46.70 2.30
C ALA A 41 -2.36 -45.94 2.70
N VAL A 42 -1.49 -45.62 1.75
CA VAL A 42 -0.26 -44.84 1.99
C VAL A 42 -0.58 -43.39 2.39
N VAL A 43 -1.57 -42.77 1.75
CA VAL A 43 -2.05 -41.41 2.04
C VAL A 43 -2.77 -41.38 3.38
N GLU A 44 -3.56 -42.39 3.71
CA GLU A 44 -4.27 -42.50 4.99
C GLU A 44 -3.26 -42.69 6.14
N ASP A 45 -2.26 -43.55 5.97
CA ASP A 45 -1.18 -43.72 6.95
C ASP A 45 -0.32 -42.46 7.12
N THR A 46 0.01 -41.73 6.04
CA THR A 46 0.80 -40.48 6.12
C THR A 46 -0.02 -39.28 6.64
N VAL A 47 -1.32 -39.21 6.36
CA VAL A 47 -2.22 -38.15 6.83
C VAL A 47 -2.49 -38.30 8.34
N PHE A 48 -2.64 -39.52 8.84
CA PHE A 48 -2.96 -39.75 10.26
C PHE A 48 -1.74 -39.80 11.19
N THR A 49 -0.51 -40.03 10.69
CA THR A 49 0.71 -40.00 11.52
C THR A 49 1.39 -38.63 11.59
N ASN A 50 1.28 -37.80 10.55
CA ASN A 50 1.85 -36.44 10.52
C ASN A 50 0.91 -35.45 9.78
N TRP A 51 -0.16 -35.02 10.46
CA TRP A 51 -1.18 -34.13 9.89
C TRP A 51 -0.62 -32.83 9.29
N ARG A 52 0.48 -32.30 9.85
CA ARG A 52 1.17 -31.09 9.34
C ARG A 52 1.78 -31.31 7.96
N LEU A 53 2.34 -32.50 7.73
CA LEU A 53 2.93 -32.88 6.44
C LEU A 53 1.83 -32.99 5.37
N ALA A 54 0.75 -33.68 5.73
CA ALA A 54 -0.39 -33.83 4.83
C ALA A 54 -1.02 -32.47 4.49
N LEU A 55 -1.14 -31.56 5.45
CA LEU A 55 -1.68 -30.23 5.22
C LEU A 55 -0.78 -29.37 4.33
N LEU A 56 0.53 -29.36 4.55
CA LEU A 56 1.47 -28.62 3.70
C LEU A 56 1.59 -29.23 2.29
N GLY A 57 1.61 -30.55 2.17
CA GLY A 57 1.64 -31.24 0.88
C GLY A 57 0.35 -31.03 0.07
N THR A 58 -0.81 -31.11 0.72
CA THR A 58 -2.12 -30.84 0.06
C THR A 58 -2.27 -29.38 -0.32
N THR A 59 -1.80 -28.45 0.52
CA THR A 59 -1.78 -27.00 0.20
C THR A 59 -0.91 -26.73 -1.03
N GLY A 60 0.27 -27.33 -1.13
CA GLY A 60 1.15 -27.20 -2.30
C GLY A 60 0.51 -27.71 -3.59
N ILE A 61 -0.20 -28.85 -3.53
CA ILE A 61 -0.93 -29.40 -4.69
C ILE A 61 -2.10 -28.51 -5.10
N VAL A 62 -2.89 -28.01 -4.14
CA VAL A 62 -4.03 -27.12 -4.41
C VAL A 62 -3.56 -25.79 -5.00
N LEU A 63 -2.51 -25.20 -4.43
CA LEU A 63 -1.93 -23.95 -4.94
C LEU A 63 -1.32 -24.15 -6.33
N SER A 64 -0.62 -25.26 -6.57
CA SER A 64 -0.07 -25.58 -7.90
C SER A 64 -1.18 -25.83 -8.93
N GLY A 65 -2.31 -26.39 -8.53
CA GLY A 65 -3.50 -26.49 -9.37
C GLY A 65 -4.14 -25.12 -9.68
N ALA A 66 -4.23 -24.24 -8.69
CA ALA A 66 -4.76 -22.88 -8.86
C ALA A 66 -3.85 -21.99 -9.72
N ALA A 67 -2.52 -22.04 -9.48
CA ALA A 67 -1.50 -21.42 -10.32
C ALA A 67 -1.58 -21.97 -11.74
N GLY A 68 -1.59 -23.30 -11.86
CA GLY A 68 -1.69 -24.00 -13.13
C GLY A 68 -2.93 -23.61 -13.94
N TRP A 69 -4.08 -23.43 -13.30
CA TRP A 69 -5.27 -22.94 -14.01
C TRP A 69 -5.04 -21.57 -14.66
N ARG A 70 -4.41 -20.64 -13.93
CA ARG A 70 -4.13 -19.27 -14.40
C ARG A 70 -3.02 -19.24 -15.46
N THR A 71 -1.96 -20.01 -15.26
CA THR A 71 -0.89 -20.18 -16.26
C THR A 71 -1.43 -20.83 -17.53
N TRP A 72 -2.34 -21.80 -17.42
CA TRP A 72 -2.98 -22.45 -18.57
C TRP A 72 -3.85 -21.47 -19.37
N GLU A 73 -4.67 -20.67 -18.69
CA GLU A 73 -5.51 -19.65 -19.34
C GLU A 73 -4.67 -18.62 -20.11
N GLY A 74 -3.59 -18.11 -19.50
CA GLY A 74 -2.68 -17.18 -20.18
C GLY A 74 -1.93 -17.80 -21.36
N MET A 75 -1.53 -19.07 -21.25
CA MET A 75 -0.86 -19.77 -22.36
C MET A 75 -1.82 -20.20 -23.47
N TYR A 76 -3.08 -20.49 -23.12
CA TYR A 76 -4.15 -20.71 -24.09
C TYR A 76 -4.46 -19.43 -24.87
N ASN A 77 -4.51 -18.28 -24.19
CA ASN A 77 -4.63 -16.97 -24.85
C ASN A 77 -3.47 -16.68 -25.81
N PHE A 78 -2.29 -17.28 -25.58
CA PHE A 78 -1.11 -17.09 -26.41
C PHE A 78 -1.06 -18.04 -27.62
N THR A 79 -1.31 -19.33 -27.41
CA THR A 79 -1.15 -20.37 -28.45
C THR A 79 -2.42 -20.63 -29.27
N GLY A 80 -3.61 -20.34 -28.71
CA GLY A 80 -4.89 -20.74 -29.27
C GLY A 80 -5.16 -22.26 -29.19
N GLU A 81 -4.21 -23.06 -28.71
CA GLU A 81 -4.33 -24.52 -28.61
C GLU A 81 -4.46 -24.97 -27.15
N PRO A 82 -5.61 -25.54 -26.76
CA PRO A 82 -5.89 -25.84 -25.35
C PRO A 82 -5.06 -27.01 -24.81
N LEU A 83 -4.74 -27.99 -25.66
CA LEU A 83 -4.05 -29.23 -25.28
C LEU A 83 -2.54 -29.04 -25.12
N LEU A 84 -1.91 -28.31 -26.05
CA LEU A 84 -0.51 -27.92 -25.96
C LEU A 84 -0.28 -27.06 -24.71
N SER A 85 -1.12 -26.05 -24.51
CA SER A 85 -1.07 -25.18 -23.33
C SER A 85 -1.17 -25.98 -22.04
N GLY A 86 -2.10 -26.94 -21.96
CA GLY A 86 -2.28 -27.77 -20.77
C GLY A 86 -1.05 -28.63 -20.44
N MET A 87 -0.43 -29.23 -21.46
CA MET A 87 0.79 -30.05 -21.27
C MET A 87 1.98 -29.24 -20.80
N VAL A 88 2.20 -28.05 -21.38
CA VAL A 88 3.31 -27.16 -20.97
C VAL A 88 3.09 -26.65 -19.55
N THR A 89 1.86 -26.24 -19.20
CA THR A 89 1.55 -25.79 -17.84
C THR A 89 1.73 -26.90 -16.80
N PHE A 90 1.31 -28.13 -17.11
CA PHE A 90 1.55 -29.27 -16.22
C PHE A 90 3.05 -29.53 -16.00
N GLY A 91 3.86 -29.41 -17.06
CA GLY A 91 5.31 -29.51 -16.97
C GLY A 91 5.93 -28.42 -16.08
N ILE A 92 5.56 -27.16 -16.29
CA ILE A 92 6.07 -26.01 -15.51
C ILE A 92 5.71 -26.17 -14.03
N GLN A 93 4.43 -26.43 -13.72
CA GLN A 93 3.94 -26.55 -12.34
C GLN A 93 4.50 -27.77 -11.62
N GLY A 94 4.60 -28.91 -12.32
CA GLY A 94 5.19 -30.13 -11.78
C GLY A 94 6.67 -29.98 -11.44
N ILE A 95 7.46 -29.40 -12.34
CA ILE A 95 8.89 -29.13 -12.11
C ILE A 95 9.04 -28.12 -10.96
N MET A 96 8.26 -27.05 -10.95
CA MET A 96 8.33 -26.02 -9.92
C MET A 96 8.09 -26.57 -8.51
N LEU A 97 7.07 -27.42 -8.33
CA LEU A 97 6.78 -28.05 -7.04
C LEU A 97 7.89 -29.00 -6.59
N ILE A 98 8.41 -29.85 -7.50
CA ILE A 98 9.48 -30.80 -7.20
C ILE A 98 10.76 -30.05 -6.82
N VAL A 99 11.12 -29.00 -7.56
CA VAL A 99 12.33 -28.23 -7.30
C VAL A 99 12.21 -27.44 -6.00
N ALA A 100 11.05 -26.85 -5.70
CA ALA A 100 10.82 -26.19 -4.41
C ALA A 100 11.03 -27.16 -3.23
N TRP A 101 10.58 -28.41 -3.37
CA TRP A 101 10.82 -29.46 -2.38
C TRP A 101 12.30 -29.81 -2.24
N LEU A 102 13.00 -30.02 -3.36
CA LEU A 102 14.45 -30.34 -3.36
C LEU A 102 15.29 -29.21 -2.77
N ILE A 103 14.92 -27.95 -3.05
CA ILE A 103 15.54 -26.78 -2.43
C ILE A 103 15.35 -26.85 -0.91
N GLY A 104 14.14 -27.14 -0.43
CA GLY A 104 13.85 -27.34 1.00
C GLY A 104 14.70 -28.41 1.68
N GLU A 105 14.84 -29.59 1.05
CA GLU A 105 15.71 -30.67 1.56
C GLU A 105 17.18 -30.24 1.63
N SER A 106 17.61 -29.43 0.68
CA SER A 106 18.98 -28.94 0.60
C SER A 106 19.33 -27.92 1.69
N PHE A 107 18.37 -27.09 2.10
CA PHE A 107 18.52 -26.19 3.25
C PHE A 107 18.57 -26.96 4.57
N ALA A 108 17.71 -27.96 4.72
CA ALA A 108 17.66 -28.80 5.91
C ALA A 108 18.98 -29.56 6.15
N THR A 109 19.61 -30.08 5.08
CA THR A 109 20.89 -30.81 5.19
C THR A 109 22.11 -29.90 5.32
N GLY A 110 22.05 -28.68 4.77
CA GLY A 110 23.17 -27.74 4.77
C GLY A 110 23.44 -27.04 6.12
N MET A 111 22.41 -26.85 6.94
CA MET A 111 22.52 -26.08 8.19
C MET A 111 23.28 -26.79 9.34
N ASN A 112 23.37 -28.13 9.33
CA ASN A 112 23.97 -28.90 10.45
C ASN A 112 25.44 -29.31 10.24
N SER A 113 26.10 -28.80 9.19
CA SER A 113 27.49 -29.12 8.86
C SER A 113 28.48 -28.16 9.52
N ARG A 114 29.27 -28.61 10.51
CA ARG A 114 30.38 -27.79 11.08
C ARG A 114 31.58 -27.75 10.14
N ALA A 115 32.19 -26.57 9.99
CA ALA A 115 33.47 -26.42 9.30
C ALA A 115 34.63 -26.98 10.15
N ARG A 116 35.60 -27.61 9.50
CA ARG A 116 36.80 -28.18 10.13
C ARG A 116 37.61 -27.05 10.77
N PRO A 117 37.96 -27.07 12.06
CA PRO A 117 38.84 -26.06 12.64
C PRO A 117 40.25 -26.28 12.08
N GLY A 118 40.77 -25.32 11.31
CA GLY A 118 42.18 -25.35 10.86
C GLY A 118 42.56 -24.66 9.56
N GLN A 119 41.63 -24.16 8.73
CA GLN A 119 42.03 -23.50 7.47
C GLN A 119 41.12 -22.32 7.12
N SER A 120 41.46 -21.13 7.63
CA SER A 120 41.47 -19.86 6.87
C SER A 120 41.63 -18.66 7.82
N SER A 121 42.86 -18.21 8.04
CA SER A 121 43.13 -16.83 8.49
C SER A 121 44.12 -16.22 7.51
N LEU A 122 43.60 -15.66 6.42
CA LEU A 122 44.41 -14.97 5.41
C LEU A 122 44.57 -13.47 5.69
N VAL A 123 44.11 -12.95 6.83
CA VAL A 123 44.33 -11.55 7.21
C VAL A 123 44.65 -11.47 8.70
N SER A 124 45.77 -10.85 9.05
CA SER A 124 46.19 -10.62 10.43
C SER A 124 45.31 -9.58 11.10
N SER A 125 45.02 -9.80 12.39
CA SER A 125 44.10 -9.02 13.23
C SER A 125 44.49 -7.55 13.47
N GLY A 126 45.63 -7.09 12.95
CA GLY A 126 46.16 -5.73 13.16
C GLY A 126 45.75 -4.69 12.11
N VAL A 127 45.29 -5.10 10.92
CA VAL A 127 45.01 -4.17 9.79
C VAL A 127 43.51 -3.89 9.59
N GLN A 128 42.66 -4.63 10.31
CA GLN A 128 41.20 -4.64 10.18
C GLN A 128 40.49 -3.31 10.51
N PRO A 129 40.93 -2.48 11.50
CA PRO A 129 40.25 -1.21 11.81
C PRO A 129 40.50 -0.13 10.77
N TRP A 130 41.71 -0.08 10.20
CA TRP A 130 42.12 0.94 9.24
C TRP A 130 41.43 0.79 7.89
N ILE A 131 41.26 -0.47 7.44
CA ILE A 131 40.52 -0.77 6.21
C ILE A 131 39.04 -0.39 6.37
N GLY A 132 38.43 -0.67 7.53
CA GLY A 132 37.03 -0.29 7.82
C GLY A 132 36.80 1.22 7.83
N SER A 133 37.71 1.99 8.44
CA SER A 133 37.60 3.45 8.50
C SER A 133 37.78 4.12 7.13
N PHE A 134 38.67 3.60 6.30
CA PHE A 134 38.91 4.12 4.95
C PHE A 134 37.71 3.86 4.01
N ILE A 135 37.05 2.71 4.17
CA ILE A 135 35.85 2.34 3.40
C ILE A 135 34.62 3.13 3.88
N GLY A 136 34.49 3.39 5.19
CA GLY A 136 33.42 4.21 5.74
C GLY A 136 33.46 5.66 5.26
N LEU A 137 34.66 6.25 5.19
CA LEU A 137 34.88 7.59 4.62
C LEU A 137 34.45 7.65 3.14
N LEU A 138 34.77 6.60 2.37
CA LEU A 138 34.47 6.53 0.94
C LEU A 138 32.96 6.36 0.67
N LEU A 139 32.25 5.60 1.52
CA LEU A 139 30.79 5.50 1.50
C LEU A 139 30.10 6.82 1.84
N PHE A 140 30.60 7.54 2.84
CA PHE A 140 30.06 8.85 3.22
C PHE A 140 30.20 9.86 2.09
N VAL A 141 31.38 9.95 1.45
CA VAL A 141 31.61 10.85 0.31
C VAL A 141 30.70 10.49 -0.87
N THR A 142 30.50 9.20 -1.15
CA THR A 142 29.65 8.76 -2.27
C THR A 142 28.16 9.00 -1.98
N GLY A 143 27.70 8.75 -0.76
CA GLY A 143 26.33 9.04 -0.32
C GLY A 143 26.04 10.55 -0.29
N PHE A 144 27.01 11.35 0.13
CA PHE A 144 26.93 12.82 0.14
C PHE A 144 26.82 13.41 -1.27
N VAL A 145 27.56 12.88 -2.24
CA VAL A 145 27.47 13.30 -3.65
C VAL A 145 26.14 12.91 -4.28
N LEU A 146 25.63 11.70 -4.00
CA LEU A 146 24.30 11.27 -4.46
C LEU A 146 23.18 12.10 -3.82
N PHE A 147 23.32 12.50 -2.55
CA PHE A 147 22.38 13.36 -1.85
C PHE A 147 22.37 14.80 -2.42
N LEU A 148 23.52 15.34 -2.80
CA LEU A 148 23.62 16.64 -3.48
C LEU A 148 22.99 16.61 -4.89
N GLN A 149 23.07 15.47 -5.59
CA GLN A 149 22.38 15.29 -6.87
C GLN A 149 20.87 15.11 -6.71
N TRP A 150 20.41 14.50 -5.61
CA TRP A 150 18.98 14.26 -5.35
C TRP A 150 18.25 15.51 -4.80
N SER A 151 18.95 16.37 -4.05
CA SER A 151 18.40 17.63 -3.51
C SER A 151 18.54 18.83 -4.47
N GLY A 152 19.25 18.68 -5.58
CA GLY A 152 19.38 19.69 -6.63
C GLY A 152 18.33 19.54 -7.74
N GLN A 153 17.41 20.51 -7.82
CA GLN A 153 16.44 20.82 -8.90
C GLN A 153 15.04 20.18 -8.85
N SER A 154 14.17 20.82 -8.08
CA SER A 154 12.82 21.16 -8.54
C SER A 154 12.74 22.66 -8.87
N GLY A 155 12.76 22.99 -10.17
CA GLY A 155 12.31 24.28 -10.70
C GLY A 155 13.41 25.29 -11.08
N THR A 156 13.68 25.44 -12.38
CA THR A 156 13.59 26.70 -13.16
C THR A 156 14.11 26.51 -14.58
N LYS A 157 13.57 27.32 -15.50
CA LYS A 157 13.68 27.25 -16.96
C LYS A 157 15.09 27.58 -17.51
N HIS A 158 15.43 26.97 -18.65
CA HIS A 158 16.56 27.12 -19.60
C HIS A 158 17.11 28.57 -19.82
N PRO A 159 18.38 28.81 -20.24
CA PRO A 159 18.93 28.39 -21.55
C PRO A 159 20.44 28.04 -21.67
N SER A 160 20.77 27.55 -22.86
CA SER A 160 22.03 27.11 -23.49
C SER A 160 23.35 27.84 -23.18
N VAL A 161 24.44 27.08 -22.96
CA VAL A 161 25.82 27.37 -23.42
C VAL A 161 26.54 26.04 -23.74
N GLU A 162 27.31 26.05 -24.83
CA GLU A 162 28.06 24.96 -25.45
C GLU A 162 29.13 24.28 -24.58
N ASP A 163 29.34 22.98 -24.86
CA ASP A 163 30.57 22.18 -24.79
C ASP A 163 31.59 22.39 -23.66
N ILE A 164 31.47 21.61 -22.57
CA ILE A 164 32.62 20.85 -22.01
C ILE A 164 32.12 19.50 -21.46
N ASN A 165 32.49 18.42 -22.13
CA ASN A 165 32.05 17.05 -21.85
C ASN A 165 32.84 16.42 -20.68
N TRP A 166 32.41 16.68 -19.42
CA TRP A 166 32.97 16.08 -18.18
C TRP A 166 32.19 14.86 -17.66
N SER A 167 31.12 14.43 -18.34
CA SER A 167 30.24 13.34 -17.86
C SER A 167 30.77 11.92 -18.17
N ALA A 168 31.58 11.74 -19.21
CA ALA A 168 32.01 10.41 -19.65
C ALA A 168 33.15 9.78 -18.78
N ALA A 169 33.92 10.58 -18.06
CA ALA A 169 34.98 10.08 -17.17
C ALA A 169 34.46 9.74 -15.76
N SER A 170 33.40 10.43 -15.33
CA SER A 170 32.71 10.23 -14.05
C SER A 170 32.08 8.84 -13.94
N ASP A 171 31.33 8.41 -14.95
CA ASP A 171 30.55 7.16 -14.89
C ASP A 171 31.42 5.90 -14.84
N LYS A 172 32.58 5.89 -15.50
CA LYS A 172 33.48 4.72 -15.49
C LYS A 172 34.28 4.60 -14.20
N LEU A 173 34.66 5.71 -13.58
CA LEU A 173 35.30 5.72 -12.26
C LEU A 173 34.30 5.36 -11.17
N LEU A 174 33.04 5.78 -11.28
CA LEU A 174 31.97 5.42 -10.36
C LEU A 174 31.60 3.94 -10.42
N MET A 175 31.53 3.33 -11.60
CA MET A 175 31.31 1.87 -11.71
C MET A 175 32.49 1.06 -11.14
N PHE A 176 33.72 1.52 -11.34
CA PHE A 176 34.91 0.86 -10.80
C PHE A 176 34.98 1.00 -9.27
N ALA A 177 34.67 2.19 -8.75
CA ALA A 177 34.60 2.45 -7.32
C ALA A 177 33.46 1.65 -6.66
N ALA A 178 32.27 1.60 -7.26
CA ALA A 178 31.14 0.81 -6.79
C ALA A 178 31.42 -0.70 -6.81
N GLY A 179 32.13 -1.19 -7.84
CA GLY A 179 32.58 -2.58 -7.91
C GLY A 179 33.59 -2.95 -6.82
N LEU A 180 34.55 -2.06 -6.54
CA LEU A 180 35.52 -2.22 -5.44
C LEU A 180 34.84 -2.14 -4.07
N LEU A 181 33.83 -1.28 -3.93
CA LEU A 181 33.03 -1.13 -2.72
C LEU A 181 32.18 -2.38 -2.43
N LEU A 182 31.56 -2.98 -3.45
CA LEU A 182 30.84 -4.25 -3.32
C LEU A 182 31.76 -5.40 -2.93
N PHE A 183 32.97 -5.45 -3.50
CA PHE A 183 33.98 -6.45 -3.15
C PHE A 183 34.51 -6.28 -1.72
N ALA A 184 34.72 -5.04 -1.28
CA ALA A 184 35.18 -4.70 0.06
C ALA A 184 34.08 -4.92 1.12
N LEU A 185 32.82 -4.60 0.79
CA LEU A 185 31.65 -4.90 1.61
C LEU A 185 31.49 -6.41 1.78
N PHE A 186 31.65 -7.19 0.70
CA PHE A 186 31.61 -8.66 0.74
C PHE A 186 32.72 -9.26 1.61
N ALA A 187 33.93 -8.70 1.56
CA ALA A 187 35.07 -9.15 2.37
C ALA A 187 34.91 -8.83 3.87
N LEU A 188 34.37 -7.65 4.23
CA LEU A 188 34.07 -7.25 5.61
C LEU A 188 32.88 -8.04 6.19
N TYR A 189 31.86 -8.32 5.39
CA TYR A 189 30.69 -9.09 5.81
C TYR A 189 31.00 -10.58 6.01
N ALA A 190 31.94 -11.16 5.27
CA ALA A 190 32.33 -12.56 5.44
C ALA A 190 33.08 -12.85 6.76
N ALA A 191 33.57 -11.82 7.45
CA ALA A 191 34.42 -11.93 8.64
C ALA A 191 33.68 -11.81 9.99
N SER A 192 32.42 -11.38 10.03
CA SER A 192 31.66 -11.21 11.27
C SER A 192 30.87 -12.48 11.66
N ASP A 193 30.88 -12.83 12.96
CA ASP A 193 30.17 -14.01 13.50
C ASP A 193 28.64 -13.95 13.32
N LEU A 194 28.09 -12.75 13.06
CA LEU A 194 26.69 -12.53 12.70
C LEU A 194 26.33 -13.17 11.34
N VAL A 195 27.32 -13.34 10.46
CA VAL A 195 27.12 -13.77 9.07
C VAL A 195 27.53 -15.23 8.88
N ARG A 196 28.18 -15.91 9.83
CA ARG A 196 28.44 -17.37 9.71
C ARG A 196 27.19 -18.20 9.33
N PRO A 197 26.00 -17.98 9.90
CA PRO A 197 24.78 -18.67 9.44
C PRO A 197 24.33 -18.20 8.04
N TYR A 198 24.52 -16.93 7.67
CA TYR A 198 24.18 -16.40 6.35
C TYR A 198 25.17 -16.84 5.25
N VAL A 199 26.47 -16.95 5.52
CA VAL A 199 27.48 -17.52 4.63
C VAL A 199 27.22 -19.02 4.43
N GLN A 200 26.74 -19.73 5.45
CA GLN A 200 26.29 -21.12 5.30
C GLN A 200 25.07 -21.21 4.37
N VAL A 201 24.06 -20.35 4.57
CA VAL A 201 22.88 -20.22 3.68
C VAL A 201 23.30 -19.91 2.24
N ILE A 202 24.19 -18.93 2.03
CA ILE A 202 24.70 -18.56 0.70
C ILE A 202 25.50 -19.71 0.07
N ARG A 203 26.30 -20.44 0.85
CA ARG A 203 27.05 -21.61 0.37
C ARG A 203 26.12 -22.73 -0.09
N VAL A 204 25.03 -22.98 0.64
CA VAL A 204 23.99 -23.95 0.25
C VAL A 204 23.30 -23.51 -1.04
N ILE A 205 22.96 -22.22 -1.16
CA ILE A 205 22.37 -21.65 -2.38
C ILE A 205 23.31 -21.81 -3.57
N ILE A 206 24.60 -21.50 -3.43
CA ILE A 206 25.60 -21.61 -4.52
C ILE A 206 25.79 -23.07 -4.93
N ARG A 207 25.89 -24.00 -3.97
CA ARG A 207 26.06 -25.44 -4.25
C ARG A 207 24.87 -26.04 -5.00
N ASN A 208 23.68 -25.49 -4.77
CA ASN A 208 22.43 -25.91 -5.41
C ASN A 208 21.92 -24.87 -6.43
N SER A 209 22.80 -24.04 -6.96
CA SER A 209 22.46 -22.94 -7.87
C SER A 209 21.69 -23.40 -9.11
N MET A 210 21.96 -24.61 -9.60
CA MET A 210 21.21 -25.20 -10.71
C MET A 210 19.73 -25.40 -10.39
N LEU A 211 19.40 -25.84 -9.16
CA LEU A 211 18.00 -25.98 -8.72
C LEU A 211 17.33 -24.62 -8.63
N TRP A 212 18.04 -23.61 -8.13
CA TRP A 212 17.53 -22.23 -8.06
C TRP A 212 17.28 -21.62 -9.43
N VAL A 213 18.19 -21.80 -10.38
CA VAL A 213 18.00 -21.32 -11.77
C VAL A 213 16.82 -22.02 -12.42
N MET A 214 16.69 -23.34 -12.24
CA MET A 214 15.55 -24.10 -12.77
C MET A 214 14.23 -23.65 -12.15
N PHE A 215 14.21 -23.40 -10.84
CA PHE A 215 13.05 -22.87 -10.13
C PHE A 215 12.66 -21.47 -10.64
N LEU A 216 13.62 -20.53 -10.69
CA LEU A 216 13.38 -19.16 -11.13
C LEU A 216 12.95 -19.09 -12.60
N ALA A 217 13.47 -19.95 -13.47
CA ALA A 217 13.03 -20.04 -14.86
C ALA A 217 11.58 -20.55 -14.99
N CYS A 218 11.20 -21.58 -14.21
CA CYS A 218 9.82 -22.08 -14.17
C CYS A 218 8.87 -21.07 -13.53
N MET A 219 9.30 -20.38 -12.47
CA MET A 219 8.53 -19.32 -11.83
C MET A 219 8.35 -18.13 -12.77
N ALA A 220 9.40 -17.65 -13.44
CA ALA A 220 9.30 -16.53 -14.37
C ALA A 220 8.33 -16.82 -15.52
N THR A 221 8.39 -18.03 -16.09
CA THR A 221 7.45 -18.47 -17.14
C THR A 221 6.02 -18.63 -16.60
N SER A 222 5.84 -19.18 -15.40
CA SER A 222 4.53 -19.29 -14.75
C SER A 222 3.90 -17.92 -14.43
N VAL A 223 4.66 -17.01 -13.81
CA VAL A 223 4.26 -15.63 -13.50
C VAL A 223 3.90 -14.87 -14.78
N PHE A 224 4.70 -15.03 -15.84
CA PHE A 224 4.47 -14.35 -17.11
C PHE A 224 3.10 -14.68 -17.71
N PHE A 225 2.75 -15.96 -17.81
CA PHE A 225 1.46 -16.35 -18.39
C PHE A 225 0.29 -16.14 -17.41
N SER A 226 0.49 -16.39 -16.11
CA SER A 226 -0.58 -16.13 -15.13
C SER A 226 -0.90 -14.64 -14.99
N PHE A 227 0.09 -13.74 -15.17
CA PHE A 227 -0.12 -12.30 -15.23
C PHE A 227 -1.12 -11.89 -16.32
N ASP A 228 -1.01 -12.42 -17.54
CA ASP A 228 -1.95 -12.11 -18.63
C ASP A 228 -3.40 -12.52 -18.29
N SER A 229 -3.57 -13.70 -17.69
CA SER A 229 -4.88 -14.17 -17.20
C SER A 229 -5.42 -13.24 -16.11
N PHE A 230 -4.61 -12.88 -15.10
CA PHE A 230 -5.04 -11.98 -14.03
C PHE A 230 -5.40 -10.59 -14.54
N PHE A 231 -4.53 -10.01 -15.38
CA PHE A 231 -4.75 -8.71 -16.00
C PHE A 231 -6.05 -8.70 -16.82
N THR A 232 -6.31 -9.76 -17.57
CA THR A 232 -7.56 -9.96 -18.30
C THR A 232 -8.77 -10.02 -17.38
N SER A 233 -8.70 -10.79 -16.31
CA SER A 233 -9.84 -10.95 -15.40
C SER A 233 -10.15 -9.70 -14.58
N ILE A 234 -9.15 -8.86 -14.32
CA ILE A 234 -9.28 -7.61 -13.56
C ILE A 234 -9.76 -6.47 -14.48
N PHE A 235 -9.48 -6.53 -15.78
CA PHE A 235 -9.71 -5.42 -16.71
C PHE A 235 -10.71 -5.79 -17.82
N PRO A 236 -12.03 -5.51 -17.68
CA PRO A 236 -13.05 -5.80 -18.68
C PRO A 236 -12.89 -4.92 -19.94
N GLN A 237 -13.26 -5.45 -21.12
CA GLN A 237 -13.04 -4.78 -22.42
C GLN A 237 -13.67 -3.38 -22.52
N SER A 238 -14.79 -3.11 -21.83
CA SER A 238 -15.48 -1.82 -21.86
C SER A 238 -14.69 -0.68 -21.20
N GLU A 239 -13.94 -0.97 -20.14
CA GLU A 239 -13.09 0.04 -19.49
C GLU A 239 -11.83 0.30 -20.31
N ARG A 240 -11.41 -0.63 -21.18
CA ARG A 240 -10.18 -0.49 -21.99
C ARG A 240 -10.39 0.55 -23.05
N VAL A 241 -11.56 0.48 -23.71
CA VAL A 241 -11.97 1.43 -24.73
C VAL A 241 -12.09 2.84 -24.13
N ARG A 242 -12.70 2.98 -22.94
CA ARG A 242 -12.85 4.28 -22.28
C ARG A 242 -11.52 4.87 -21.79
N ALA A 243 -10.64 4.04 -21.21
CA ALA A 243 -9.32 4.49 -20.80
C ALA A 243 -8.42 4.82 -22.02
N ALA A 244 -8.54 4.05 -23.11
CA ALA A 244 -7.86 4.32 -24.36
C ALA A 244 -8.33 5.63 -25.00
N GLU A 245 -9.64 5.93 -24.96
CA GLU A 245 -10.21 7.19 -25.44
C GLU A 245 -9.68 8.39 -24.64
N LEU A 246 -9.69 8.32 -23.31
CA LEU A 246 -9.12 9.36 -22.45
C LEU A 246 -7.61 9.54 -22.65
N ARG A 247 -6.87 8.44 -22.86
CA ARG A 247 -5.43 8.50 -23.17
C ARG A 247 -5.19 9.16 -24.53
N ALA A 248 -5.98 8.80 -25.55
CA ALA A 248 -5.87 9.38 -26.87
C ALA A 248 -6.22 10.87 -26.90
N GLN A 249 -7.23 11.29 -26.12
CA GLN A 249 -7.54 12.72 -25.95
C GLN A 249 -6.34 13.48 -25.37
N ASN A 250 -5.71 12.97 -24.31
CA ASN A 250 -4.53 13.61 -23.73
C ASN A 250 -3.32 13.62 -24.68
N GLN A 251 -3.10 12.54 -25.43
CA GLN A 251 -2.02 12.45 -26.41
C GLN A 251 -2.23 13.41 -27.59
N VAL A 252 -3.46 13.49 -28.11
CA VAL A 252 -3.81 14.41 -29.21
C VAL A 252 -3.76 15.85 -28.74
N ALA A 253 -4.19 16.16 -27.51
CA ALA A 253 -4.01 17.48 -26.92
C ALA A 253 -2.52 17.87 -26.83
N GLY A 254 -1.66 16.92 -26.45
CA GLY A 254 -0.20 17.09 -26.47
C GLY A 254 0.35 17.37 -27.89
N ILE A 255 -0.11 16.62 -28.89
CA ILE A 255 0.28 16.84 -30.30
C ILE A 255 -0.16 18.24 -30.79
N ILE A 256 -1.37 18.68 -30.45
CA ILE A 256 -1.86 20.02 -30.83
C ILE A 256 -1.00 21.11 -30.17
N THR A 257 -0.61 20.91 -28.91
CA THR A 257 0.30 21.82 -28.19
C THR A 257 1.69 21.84 -28.85
N ASP A 258 2.20 20.68 -29.28
CA ASP A 258 3.48 20.59 -30.01
C ASP A 258 3.41 21.32 -31.37
N ILE A 259 2.28 21.20 -32.08
CA ILE A 259 2.03 21.94 -33.32
C ILE A 259 2.02 23.46 -33.05
N GLU A 260 1.34 23.90 -31.99
CA GLU A 260 1.30 25.31 -31.60
C GLU A 260 2.71 25.85 -31.28
N GLN A 261 3.51 25.09 -30.53
CA GLN A 261 4.91 25.45 -30.24
C GLN A 261 5.77 25.49 -31.51
N ALA A 262 5.60 24.54 -32.43
CA ALA A 262 6.32 24.51 -33.70
C ALA A 262 5.95 25.72 -34.59
N ILE A 263 4.67 26.10 -34.65
CA ILE A 263 4.20 27.30 -35.36
C ILE A 263 4.83 28.55 -34.73
N ALA A 264 4.78 28.69 -33.40
CA ALA A 264 5.33 29.85 -32.70
C ALA A 264 6.85 29.99 -32.91
N ALA A 265 7.60 28.88 -32.78
CA ALA A 265 9.03 28.85 -33.03
C ALA A 265 9.37 29.21 -34.47
N ARG A 266 8.66 28.63 -35.45
CA ARG A 266 8.91 28.90 -36.88
C ARG A 266 8.53 30.33 -37.28
N ARG A 267 7.44 30.87 -36.72
CA ARG A 267 7.02 32.27 -36.91
C ARG A 267 8.10 33.22 -36.41
N ALA A 268 8.68 32.97 -35.24
CA ALA A 268 9.76 33.81 -34.70
C ALA A 268 11.00 33.80 -35.60
N VAL A 269 11.44 32.61 -36.06
CA VAL A 269 12.60 32.46 -36.96
C VAL A 269 12.37 33.17 -38.30
N LEU A 270 11.22 32.94 -38.94
CA LEU A 270 10.90 33.57 -40.23
C LEU A 270 10.70 35.08 -40.12
N ALA A 271 10.18 35.57 -38.99
CA ALA A 271 10.06 37.00 -38.72
C ALA A 271 11.44 37.67 -38.58
N GLU A 272 12.37 37.04 -37.87
CA GLU A 272 13.75 37.53 -37.75
C GLU A 272 14.47 37.51 -39.12
N GLU A 273 14.34 36.43 -39.88
CA GLU A 273 14.93 36.27 -41.22
C GLU A 273 14.45 37.35 -42.20
N LEU A 274 13.16 37.71 -42.16
CA LEU A 274 12.58 38.76 -43.00
C LEU A 274 13.33 40.09 -42.85
N PHE A 275 13.61 40.52 -41.63
CA PHE A 275 14.28 41.81 -41.37
C PHE A 275 15.77 41.81 -41.71
N THR A 276 16.39 40.63 -41.86
CA THR A 276 17.77 40.51 -42.32
C THR A 276 17.92 40.54 -43.85
N THR A 277 16.82 40.31 -44.58
CA THR A 277 16.81 40.20 -46.04
C THR A 277 17.09 41.53 -46.73
N ASP A 278 17.83 41.51 -47.83
CA ASP A 278 18.18 42.72 -48.60
C ASP A 278 16.95 43.46 -49.15
N ALA A 279 15.87 42.73 -49.44
CA ALA A 279 14.58 43.29 -49.86
C ALA A 279 13.97 44.22 -48.80
N TRP A 280 13.93 43.79 -47.53
CA TRP A 280 13.44 44.63 -46.42
C TRP A 280 14.35 45.84 -46.21
N LYS A 281 15.68 45.64 -46.18
CA LYS A 281 16.64 46.73 -45.97
C LYS A 281 16.53 47.80 -47.07
N GLY A 282 16.31 47.41 -48.32
CA GLY A 282 16.08 48.33 -49.43
C GLY A 282 14.77 49.11 -49.28
N TYR A 283 13.69 48.43 -48.87
CA TYR A 283 12.41 49.09 -48.61
C TYR A 283 12.47 50.04 -47.42
N GLU A 284 13.11 49.65 -46.33
CA GLU A 284 13.31 50.48 -45.14
C GLU A 284 14.08 51.77 -45.46
N GLN A 285 15.10 51.69 -46.31
CA GLN A 285 15.83 52.87 -46.78
C GLN A 285 14.93 53.87 -47.54
N GLN A 286 13.99 53.37 -48.34
CA GLN A 286 12.99 54.21 -49.03
C GLN A 286 12.04 54.87 -48.03
N LEU A 287 11.55 54.13 -47.04
CA LEU A 287 10.69 54.66 -45.98
C LEU A 287 11.41 55.74 -45.13
N ASP A 288 12.68 55.53 -44.80
CA ASP A 288 13.50 56.50 -44.08
C ASP A 288 13.76 57.77 -44.91
N HIS A 289 13.90 57.64 -46.22
CA HIS A 289 14.03 58.77 -47.13
C HIS A 289 12.75 59.63 -47.12
N VAL A 290 11.57 59.01 -47.14
CA VAL A 290 10.27 59.70 -47.01
C VAL A 290 10.14 60.40 -45.67
N ALA A 291 10.46 59.71 -44.57
CA ALA A 291 10.38 60.29 -43.23
C ALA A 291 11.28 61.53 -43.09
N LYS A 292 12.51 61.48 -43.64
CA LYS A 292 13.44 62.62 -43.65
C LYS A 292 12.93 63.78 -44.52
N ALA A 293 12.41 63.48 -45.71
CA ALA A 293 11.86 64.49 -46.62
C ALA A 293 10.63 65.20 -46.02
N ALA A 294 9.75 64.44 -45.36
CA ALA A 294 8.59 64.95 -44.66
C ALA A 294 8.95 65.80 -43.42
N ALA A 295 9.95 65.36 -42.64
CA ALA A 295 10.43 66.14 -41.49
C ALA A 295 11.03 67.49 -41.90
N GLN A 296 11.72 67.56 -43.05
CA GLN A 296 12.29 68.80 -43.58
C GLN A 296 11.23 69.80 -44.10
N SER A 297 10.00 69.33 -44.36
CA SER A 297 8.93 70.10 -44.99
C SER A 297 7.70 70.34 -44.09
N GLN A 298 7.82 70.02 -42.80
CA GLN A 298 6.74 70.07 -41.81
C GLN A 298 5.99 71.41 -41.78
N GLY A 299 6.71 72.54 -41.84
CA GLY A 299 6.10 73.88 -41.78
C GLY A 299 5.35 74.32 -43.05
N VAL A 300 5.56 73.65 -44.19
CA VAL A 300 4.86 73.92 -45.45
C VAL A 300 3.59 73.08 -45.55
N ILE A 301 3.68 71.81 -45.13
CA ILE A 301 2.55 70.88 -45.08
C ILE A 301 1.50 71.36 -44.07
N GLU A 302 1.93 71.88 -42.92
CA GLU A 302 1.02 72.37 -41.87
C GLU A 302 0.12 73.53 -42.34
N ARG A 303 0.65 74.44 -43.17
CA ARG A 303 -0.15 75.56 -43.72
C ARG A 303 -1.20 75.06 -44.72
N PHE A 304 -0.79 74.18 -45.64
CA PHE A 304 -1.68 73.64 -46.66
C PHE A 304 -2.81 72.78 -46.05
N VAL A 305 -2.53 72.00 -45.02
CA VAL A 305 -3.52 71.17 -44.32
C VAL A 305 -4.47 72.01 -43.46
N ASN A 306 -3.96 73.06 -42.79
CA ASN A 306 -4.82 73.95 -42.00
C ASN A 306 -5.83 74.71 -42.87
N ASP A 307 -5.42 75.17 -44.07
CA ASP A 307 -6.33 75.84 -45.01
C ASP A 307 -7.48 74.93 -45.48
N GLN A 308 -7.21 73.65 -45.74
CA GLN A 308 -8.21 72.64 -46.12
C GLN A 308 -9.20 72.33 -44.97
N ILE A 309 -8.71 72.25 -43.73
CA ILE A 309 -9.54 71.95 -42.55
C ILE A 309 -10.50 73.10 -42.23
N GLU A 310 -10.09 74.35 -42.43
CA GLU A 310 -10.95 75.51 -42.19
C GLU A 310 -12.14 75.60 -43.16
N GLU A 311 -11.93 75.27 -44.43
CA GLU A 311 -12.98 75.28 -45.45
C GLU A 311 -14.03 74.18 -45.20
N HIS A 312 -13.58 72.98 -44.79
CA HIS A 312 -14.46 71.87 -44.44
C HIS A 312 -15.29 72.11 -43.16
N ARG A 313 -14.71 72.76 -42.14
CA ARG A 313 -15.45 73.08 -40.89
C ARG A 313 -16.58 74.09 -41.10
N ARG A 314 -16.47 74.98 -42.10
CA ARG A 314 -17.52 75.96 -42.41
C ARG A 314 -18.75 75.29 -43.03
N SER A 315 -18.57 74.37 -43.98
CA SER A 315 -19.69 73.68 -44.65
C SER A 315 -20.48 72.74 -43.73
N VAL A 316 -19.80 72.05 -42.81
CA VAL A 316 -20.45 71.16 -41.82
C VAL A 316 -21.26 71.95 -40.81
N LYS A 317 -20.75 73.09 -40.31
CA LYS A 317 -21.49 73.95 -39.36
C LYS A 317 -22.81 74.46 -39.95
N GLU A 318 -22.81 74.89 -41.20
CA GLU A 318 -24.03 75.36 -41.87
C GLU A 318 -25.09 74.27 -42.01
N GLN A 319 -24.70 73.00 -42.24
CA GLN A 319 -25.65 71.89 -42.28
C GLN A 319 -26.14 71.48 -40.89
N GLN A 320 -25.30 71.60 -39.86
CA GLN A 320 -25.68 71.29 -38.47
C GLN A 320 -26.74 72.27 -37.94
N GLU A 321 -26.67 73.55 -38.34
CA GLU A 321 -27.70 74.55 -38.01
C GLU A 321 -29.04 74.26 -38.71
N ARG A 322 -29.03 73.65 -39.90
CA ARG A 322 -30.25 73.23 -40.61
C ARG A 322 -30.92 72.03 -39.93
N ILE A 323 -30.14 71.10 -39.39
CA ILE A 323 -30.65 69.96 -38.63
C ILE A 323 -31.29 70.43 -37.32
N SER A 324 -30.60 71.29 -36.57
CA SER A 324 -31.12 71.78 -35.27
C SER A 324 -32.41 72.59 -35.43
N SER A 325 -32.51 73.41 -36.49
CA SER A 325 -33.73 74.14 -36.81
C SER A 325 -34.87 73.24 -37.30
N ALA A 326 -34.59 72.22 -38.12
CA ALA A 326 -35.59 71.24 -38.55
C ALA A 326 -36.10 70.37 -37.38
N GLN A 327 -35.21 69.94 -36.48
CA GLN A 327 -35.57 69.16 -35.28
C GLN A 327 -36.41 69.97 -34.29
N ALA A 328 -36.10 71.25 -34.08
CA ALA A 328 -36.92 72.14 -33.27
C ALA A 328 -38.34 72.30 -33.87
N GLY A 329 -38.44 72.42 -35.20
CA GLY A 329 -39.72 72.43 -35.92
C GLY A 329 -40.52 71.13 -35.75
N GLN A 330 -39.85 69.98 -35.81
CA GLN A 330 -40.48 68.66 -35.59
C GLN A 330 -41.06 68.52 -34.18
N ALA A 331 -40.31 68.93 -33.15
CA ALA A 331 -40.75 68.81 -31.76
C ALA A 331 -42.04 69.61 -31.50
N GLY A 332 -42.15 70.81 -32.08
CA GLY A 332 -43.36 71.64 -31.97
C GLY A 332 -44.59 71.01 -32.64
N LEU A 333 -44.42 70.46 -33.85
CA LEU A 333 -45.50 69.82 -34.60
C LEU A 333 -45.91 68.46 -34.00
N ALA A 334 -44.95 67.70 -33.46
CA ALA A 334 -45.21 66.44 -32.77
C ALA A 334 -46.09 66.64 -31.52
N ASN A 335 -45.81 67.67 -30.72
CA ASN A 335 -46.63 68.02 -29.56
C ASN A 335 -48.06 68.48 -29.95
N ARG A 336 -48.20 69.14 -31.10
CA ARG A 336 -49.53 69.50 -31.62
C ARG A 336 -50.29 68.28 -32.13
N LYS A 337 -49.59 67.33 -32.76
CA LYS A 337 -50.15 66.06 -33.21
C LYS A 337 -50.66 65.21 -32.04
N THR A 338 -49.92 65.12 -30.94
CA THR A 338 -50.38 64.38 -29.74
C THR A 338 -51.65 65.00 -29.17
N SER A 339 -51.68 66.32 -28.99
CA SER A 339 -52.88 67.05 -28.52
C SER A 339 -54.12 66.82 -29.39
N LEU A 340 -53.99 66.90 -30.72
CA LEU A 340 -55.10 66.63 -31.65
C LEU A 340 -55.51 65.15 -31.68
N THR A 341 -54.57 64.23 -31.44
CA THR A 341 -54.87 62.80 -31.33
C THR A 341 -55.68 62.49 -30.07
N ASP A 342 -55.36 63.15 -28.97
CA ASP A 342 -56.13 63.08 -27.72
C ASP A 342 -57.52 63.71 -27.87
N GLU A 343 -57.63 64.84 -28.59
CA GLU A 343 -58.94 65.43 -28.91
C GLU A 343 -59.79 64.48 -29.77
N LYS A 344 -59.19 63.84 -30.78
CA LYS A 344 -59.86 62.85 -31.64
C LYS A 344 -60.37 61.66 -30.84
N SER A 345 -59.56 61.10 -29.94
CA SER A 345 -59.95 59.92 -29.15
C SER A 345 -61.14 60.24 -28.23
N ASN A 346 -61.12 61.42 -27.60
CA ASN A 346 -62.23 61.90 -26.77
C ASN A 346 -63.52 62.10 -27.58
N LEU A 347 -63.45 62.73 -28.75
CA LEU A 347 -64.62 62.94 -29.62
C LEU A 347 -65.14 61.62 -30.22
N ALA A 348 -64.25 60.69 -30.58
CA ALA A 348 -64.60 59.37 -31.08
C ALA A 348 -65.31 58.53 -29.99
N GLY A 349 -64.92 58.68 -28.73
CA GLY A 349 -65.59 58.05 -27.58
C GLY A 349 -67.01 58.56 -27.34
N GLN A 350 -67.28 59.85 -27.57
CA GLN A 350 -68.61 60.46 -27.39
C GLN A 350 -69.58 60.14 -28.55
N ARG A 351 -69.07 59.88 -29.75
CA ARG A 351 -69.86 59.61 -30.95
C ARG A 351 -70.87 58.46 -30.81
N PRO A 352 -70.53 57.25 -30.33
CA PRO A 352 -71.49 56.15 -30.23
C PRO A 352 -72.61 56.44 -29.23
N GLU A 353 -72.32 57.13 -28.12
CA GLU A 353 -73.31 57.53 -27.12
C GLU A 353 -74.32 58.53 -27.71
N LEU A 354 -73.82 59.56 -28.40
CA LEU A 354 -74.67 60.54 -29.08
C LEU A 354 -75.46 59.92 -30.26
N ALA A 355 -74.88 58.95 -30.96
CA ALA A 355 -75.55 58.22 -32.03
C ALA A 355 -76.66 57.32 -31.48
N ALA A 356 -76.44 56.67 -30.34
CA ALA A 356 -77.45 55.89 -29.64
C ALA A 356 -78.59 56.78 -29.11
N ASP A 357 -78.28 57.95 -28.53
CA ASP A 357 -79.28 58.93 -28.08
C ASP A 357 -80.12 59.45 -29.25
N TYR A 358 -79.47 59.82 -30.38
CA TYR A 358 -80.18 60.19 -31.60
C TYR A 358 -81.09 59.07 -32.11
N ALA A 359 -80.60 57.82 -32.17
CA ALA A 359 -81.39 56.68 -32.62
C ALA A 359 -82.60 56.40 -31.70
N ALA A 360 -82.42 56.53 -30.38
CA ALA A 360 -83.49 56.39 -29.40
C ALA A 360 -84.56 57.49 -29.58
N LYS A 361 -84.15 58.75 -29.67
CA LYS A 361 -85.07 59.89 -29.87
C LYS A 361 -85.77 59.85 -31.23
N LYS A 362 -85.09 59.37 -32.26
CA LYS A 362 -85.69 59.10 -33.58
C LYS A 362 -86.73 57.98 -33.50
N GLY A 363 -86.42 56.89 -32.81
CA GLY A 363 -87.38 55.81 -32.56
C GLY A 363 -88.62 56.29 -31.79
N GLU A 364 -88.44 57.11 -30.75
CA GLU A 364 -89.54 57.75 -30.01
C GLU A 364 -90.39 58.64 -30.93
N TYR A 365 -89.77 59.46 -31.77
CA TYR A 365 -90.46 60.31 -32.73
C TYR A 365 -91.24 59.49 -33.76
N ASP A 366 -90.63 58.47 -34.37
CA ASP A 366 -91.27 57.62 -35.37
C ASP A 366 -92.44 56.83 -34.77
N ALA A 367 -92.33 56.37 -33.52
CA ALA A 367 -93.44 55.73 -32.80
C ALA A 367 -94.60 56.72 -32.57
N LYS A 368 -94.31 57.94 -32.11
CA LYS A 368 -95.34 58.99 -31.93
C LYS A 368 -95.98 59.40 -33.25
N LEU A 369 -95.22 59.41 -34.35
CA LEU A 369 -95.75 59.68 -35.67
C LEU A 369 -96.75 58.59 -36.09
N ARG A 370 -96.42 57.31 -35.85
CA ARG A 370 -97.34 56.19 -36.10
C ARG A 370 -98.59 56.28 -35.24
N ASP A 371 -98.49 56.67 -33.97
CA ASP A 371 -99.64 56.89 -33.09
C ASP A 371 -100.54 58.02 -33.64
N VAL A 372 -99.95 59.13 -34.11
CA VAL A 372 -100.67 60.24 -34.74
C VAL A 372 -101.41 59.77 -36.00
N ASP A 373 -100.74 59.00 -36.86
CA ASP A 373 -101.34 58.51 -38.11
C ASP A 373 -102.44 57.47 -37.84
N ALA A 374 -102.25 56.55 -36.90
CA ALA A 374 -103.29 55.60 -36.48
C ALA A 374 -104.52 56.34 -35.93
N LYS A 375 -104.31 57.33 -35.05
CA LYS A 375 -105.41 58.14 -34.49
C LYS A 375 -106.07 59.02 -35.53
N ARG A 376 -105.32 59.49 -36.52
CA ARG A 376 -105.84 60.24 -37.67
C ARG A 376 -106.77 59.37 -38.50
N VAL A 377 -106.38 58.11 -38.75
CA VAL A 377 -107.24 57.15 -39.45
C VAL A 377 -108.51 56.87 -38.64
N GLU A 378 -108.43 56.65 -37.33
CA GLU A 378 -109.62 56.50 -36.45
C GLU A 378 -110.55 57.73 -36.52
N ALA A 379 -109.99 58.94 -36.46
CA ALA A 379 -110.77 60.18 -36.53
C ALA A 379 -111.46 60.34 -37.91
N LEU A 380 -110.77 60.00 -39.00
CA LEU A 380 -111.33 60.01 -40.36
C LEU A 380 -112.36 58.89 -40.59
N ALA A 381 -112.23 57.76 -39.88
CA ALA A 381 -113.19 56.66 -39.92
C ALA A 381 -114.50 57.01 -39.17
N GLU A 382 -114.43 57.72 -38.04
CA GLU A 382 -115.61 58.24 -37.32
C GLU A 382 -116.35 59.30 -38.15
N ASP A 383 -115.65 60.21 -38.85
CA ASP A 383 -116.28 61.21 -39.74
C ASP A 383 -117.14 60.53 -40.83
N LYS A 384 -116.72 59.34 -41.27
CA LYS A 384 -117.41 58.50 -42.26
C LYS A 384 -118.42 57.51 -41.64
N GLY A 385 -118.49 57.39 -40.32
CA GLY A 385 -119.45 56.55 -39.58
C GLY A 385 -119.15 55.04 -39.54
N VAL A 386 -117.89 54.63 -39.69
CA VAL A 386 -117.52 53.21 -39.89
C VAL A 386 -117.22 52.45 -38.59
N GLU A 387 -116.90 53.13 -37.49
CA GLU A 387 -116.65 52.51 -36.16
C GLU A 387 -117.31 53.33 -35.03
N GLY A 388 -117.45 52.75 -33.81
CA GLY A 388 -117.90 53.46 -32.60
C GLY A 388 -119.40 53.79 -32.52
N SER A 389 -119.84 54.85 -33.22
CA SER A 389 -121.22 55.37 -33.15
C SER A 389 -122.13 54.94 -34.31
N GLY A 390 -121.54 54.43 -35.41
CA GLY A 390 -122.24 53.97 -36.61
C GLY A 390 -123.00 55.06 -37.38
N LYS A 391 -122.76 56.35 -37.08
CA LYS A 391 -123.43 57.49 -37.71
C LYS A 391 -122.40 58.42 -38.36
N ALA A 392 -122.61 58.76 -39.63
CA ALA A 392 -121.76 59.71 -40.34
C ALA A 392 -121.97 61.15 -39.82
N GLY A 393 -120.88 61.86 -39.50
CA GLY A 393 -120.89 63.28 -39.12
C GLY A 393 -119.99 63.65 -37.92
N ARG A 394 -119.68 64.94 -37.79
CA ARG A 394 -118.73 65.51 -36.81
C ARG A 394 -119.34 65.71 -35.41
N GLY A 395 -119.70 64.62 -34.76
CA GLY A 395 -120.30 64.60 -33.41
C GLY A 395 -119.32 64.85 -32.24
N PRO A 396 -119.78 64.71 -30.98
CA PRO A 396 -118.95 64.89 -29.78
C PRO A 396 -117.79 63.89 -29.69
N LEU A 397 -117.97 62.63 -30.13
CA LEU A 397 -116.91 61.60 -30.20
C LEU A 397 -115.80 62.00 -31.19
N TYR A 398 -116.15 62.50 -32.37
CA TYR A 398 -115.18 63.03 -33.34
C TYR A 398 -114.35 64.17 -32.75
N ARG A 399 -114.96 65.10 -32.01
CA ARG A 399 -114.23 66.20 -31.34
C ARG A 399 -113.28 65.68 -30.25
N GLN A 400 -113.68 64.65 -29.51
CA GLN A 400 -112.79 64.00 -28.54
C GLN A 400 -111.59 63.35 -29.24
N ARG A 401 -111.79 62.60 -30.32
CA ARG A 401 -110.71 62.00 -31.12
C ARG A 401 -109.79 63.03 -31.75
N MET A 402 -110.34 64.16 -32.23
CA MET A 402 -109.54 65.27 -32.73
C MET A 402 -108.75 65.98 -31.61
N GLY A 403 -109.30 66.07 -30.40
CA GLY A 403 -108.59 66.57 -29.22
C GLY A 403 -107.43 65.65 -28.80
N GLU A 404 -107.66 64.33 -28.78
CA GLU A 404 -106.63 63.32 -28.54
C GLU A 404 -105.53 63.37 -29.64
N LEU A 405 -105.92 63.53 -30.89
CA LEU A 405 -104.99 63.69 -32.02
C LEU A 405 -104.15 64.97 -31.91
N ALA A 406 -104.74 66.10 -31.51
CA ALA A 406 -103.99 67.34 -31.30
C ALA A 406 -102.95 67.20 -30.18
N GLN A 407 -103.28 66.48 -29.09
CA GLN A 407 -102.33 66.15 -28.02
C GLN A 407 -101.19 65.25 -28.52
N LEU A 408 -101.49 64.22 -29.33
CA LEU A 408 -100.48 63.36 -29.93
C LEU A 408 -99.60 64.11 -30.94
N GLN A 409 -100.16 65.05 -31.71
CA GLN A 409 -99.40 65.91 -32.63
C GLN A 409 -98.44 66.83 -31.88
N ALA A 410 -98.88 67.47 -30.78
CA ALA A 410 -98.01 68.28 -29.94
C ALA A 410 -96.88 67.44 -29.31
N ALA A 411 -97.19 66.22 -28.85
CA ALA A 411 -96.20 65.29 -28.32
C ALA A 411 -95.19 64.85 -29.39
N ALA A 412 -95.63 64.57 -30.61
CA ALA A 412 -94.76 64.25 -31.75
C ALA A 412 -93.85 65.43 -32.11
N GLN A 413 -94.36 66.66 -32.08
CA GLN A 413 -93.56 67.86 -32.37
C GLN A 413 -92.47 68.09 -31.31
N ILE A 414 -92.76 67.87 -30.02
CA ILE A 414 -91.75 67.92 -28.95
C ILE A 414 -90.69 66.82 -29.17
N ALA A 415 -91.11 65.60 -29.52
CA ALA A 415 -90.18 64.52 -29.84
C ALA A 415 -89.31 64.86 -31.07
N GLN A 416 -89.86 65.56 -32.06
CA GLN A 416 -89.12 66.02 -33.24
C GLN A 416 -88.01 67.02 -32.87
N GLU A 417 -88.32 68.01 -32.03
CA GLU A 417 -87.31 69.01 -31.60
C GLU A 417 -86.21 68.36 -30.75
N ARG A 418 -86.57 67.39 -29.89
CA ARG A 418 -85.57 66.61 -29.13
C ARG A 418 -84.68 65.77 -30.05
N MET A 419 -85.26 65.14 -31.06
CA MET A 419 -84.51 64.37 -32.06
C MET A 419 -83.57 65.28 -32.87
N LYS A 420 -84.03 66.46 -33.30
CA LYS A 420 -83.19 67.43 -34.01
C LYS A 420 -82.04 67.96 -33.14
N ASP A 421 -82.28 68.21 -31.85
CA ASP A 421 -81.21 68.63 -30.94
C ASP A 421 -80.15 67.54 -30.79
N ALA A 422 -80.56 66.28 -30.57
CA ALA A 422 -79.65 65.14 -30.54
C ALA A 422 -78.88 64.97 -31.86
N GLN A 423 -79.56 65.16 -33.01
CA GLN A 423 -78.93 65.14 -34.34
C GLN A 423 -77.87 66.24 -34.48
N LYS A 424 -78.16 67.46 -34.01
CA LYS A 424 -77.23 68.59 -34.10
C LYS A 424 -75.98 68.35 -33.25
N ARG A 425 -76.14 67.77 -32.05
CA ARG A 425 -74.99 67.41 -31.20
C ARG A 425 -74.11 66.37 -31.86
N LEU A 426 -74.70 65.30 -32.42
CA LEU A 426 -73.97 64.28 -33.15
C LEU A 426 -73.24 64.86 -34.37
N ALA A 427 -73.93 65.63 -35.21
CA ALA A 427 -73.35 66.24 -36.40
C ALA A 427 -72.21 67.22 -36.07
N THR A 428 -72.31 67.94 -34.94
CA THR A 428 -71.25 68.83 -34.46
C THR A 428 -69.97 68.05 -34.14
N VAL A 429 -70.10 66.95 -33.38
CA VAL A 429 -68.96 66.08 -33.04
C VAL A 429 -68.37 65.43 -34.30
N GLU A 430 -69.20 64.92 -35.21
CA GLU A 430 -68.73 64.31 -36.46
C GLU A 430 -67.98 65.32 -37.35
N SER A 431 -68.46 66.58 -37.41
CA SER A 431 -67.77 67.63 -38.16
C SER A 431 -66.41 67.98 -37.57
N ARG A 432 -66.30 68.08 -36.23
CA ARG A 432 -65.03 68.36 -35.55
C ARG A 432 -64.05 67.20 -35.72
N LEU A 433 -64.51 65.97 -35.63
CA LEU A 433 -63.70 64.77 -35.86
C LEU A 433 -63.12 64.78 -37.29
N SER A 434 -63.93 65.12 -38.29
CA SER A 434 -63.45 65.25 -39.68
C SER A 434 -62.45 66.39 -39.90
N ALA A 435 -62.57 67.48 -39.14
CA ALA A 435 -61.62 68.60 -39.18
C ALA A 435 -60.28 68.22 -38.52
N VAL A 436 -60.33 67.59 -37.35
CA VAL A 436 -59.15 67.08 -36.64
C VAL A 436 -58.40 66.05 -37.49
N ASP A 437 -59.11 65.17 -38.20
CA ASP A 437 -58.49 64.21 -39.13
C ASP A 437 -57.71 64.89 -40.28
N ARG A 438 -58.25 65.99 -40.83
CA ARG A 438 -57.55 66.76 -41.86
C ARG A 438 -56.32 67.47 -41.28
N GLU A 439 -56.44 68.05 -40.08
CA GLU A 439 -55.32 68.72 -39.40
C GLU A 439 -54.19 67.72 -39.08
N LEU A 440 -54.52 66.52 -38.61
CA LEU A 440 -53.55 65.45 -38.37
C LEU A 440 -52.84 65.03 -39.67
N ALA A 441 -53.57 64.88 -40.77
CA ALA A 441 -52.97 64.53 -42.07
C ALA A 441 -52.01 65.63 -42.58
N THR A 442 -52.34 66.92 -42.37
CA THR A 442 -51.44 68.03 -42.72
C THR A 442 -50.19 68.05 -41.84
N LEU A 443 -50.33 67.83 -40.53
CA LEU A 443 -49.19 67.75 -39.61
C LEU A 443 -48.26 66.59 -39.95
N ASP A 444 -48.81 65.47 -40.41
CA ASP A 444 -48.01 64.32 -40.87
C ASP A 444 -47.22 64.63 -42.14
N GLY A 445 -47.80 65.39 -43.08
CA GLY A 445 -47.10 65.88 -44.25
C GLY A 445 -45.94 66.84 -43.89
N ASP A 446 -46.18 67.77 -42.97
CA ASP A 446 -45.16 68.72 -42.52
C ASP A 446 -44.05 68.04 -41.72
N LEU A 447 -44.40 67.09 -40.83
CA LEU A 447 -43.42 66.28 -40.10
C LEU A 447 -42.56 65.45 -41.05
N ALA A 448 -43.16 64.84 -42.08
CA ALA A 448 -42.41 64.10 -43.10
C ALA A 448 -41.47 65.02 -43.88
N LYS A 449 -41.87 66.26 -44.18
CA LYS A 449 -41.02 67.25 -44.84
C LYS A 449 -39.82 67.63 -43.97
N TYR A 450 -40.04 68.01 -42.71
CA TYR A 450 -38.94 68.35 -41.80
C TYR A 450 -38.03 67.16 -41.51
N LYS A 451 -38.59 65.94 -41.50
CA LYS A 451 -37.81 64.71 -41.37
C LYS A 451 -36.95 64.47 -42.62
N GLY A 452 -37.51 64.65 -43.81
CA GLY A 452 -36.75 64.59 -45.06
C GLY A 452 -35.67 65.67 -45.17
N GLU A 453 -35.91 66.89 -44.71
CA GLU A 453 -34.91 67.96 -44.68
C GLU A 453 -33.76 67.63 -43.71
N ALA A 454 -34.08 67.12 -42.51
CA ALA A 454 -33.08 66.67 -41.54
C ALA A 454 -32.27 65.47 -42.06
N GLU A 455 -32.92 64.46 -42.64
CA GLU A 455 -32.27 63.28 -43.23
C GLU A 455 -31.41 63.66 -44.44
N THR A 456 -31.85 64.60 -45.28
CA THR A 456 -31.06 65.08 -46.43
C THR A 456 -29.84 65.87 -45.97
N ALA A 457 -29.99 66.73 -44.95
CA ALA A 457 -28.87 67.44 -44.35
C ALA A 457 -27.89 66.47 -43.67
N GLU A 458 -28.39 65.44 -42.99
CA GLU A 458 -27.58 64.37 -42.39
C GLU A 458 -26.86 63.54 -43.44
N GLN A 459 -27.52 63.19 -44.56
CA GLN A 459 -26.87 62.54 -45.69
C GLN A 459 -25.80 63.41 -46.34
N ARG A 460 -26.01 64.74 -46.42
CA ARG A 460 -24.97 65.66 -46.92
C ARG A 460 -23.80 65.78 -45.97
N ILE A 461 -24.03 65.76 -44.67
CA ILE A 461 -22.95 65.68 -43.66
C ILE A 461 -22.24 64.34 -43.81
N LYS A 462 -22.95 63.21 -43.88
CA LYS A 462 -22.36 61.88 -44.09
C LYS A 462 -21.61 61.74 -45.41
N LEU A 463 -22.08 62.38 -46.48
CA LEU A 463 -21.37 62.41 -47.76
C LEU A 463 -20.14 63.33 -47.70
N ALA A 464 -20.21 64.45 -46.97
CA ALA A 464 -19.04 65.32 -46.73
C ALA A 464 -18.00 64.64 -45.82
N GLU A 465 -18.44 63.94 -44.78
CA GLU A 465 -17.63 63.08 -43.91
C GLU A 465 -17.11 61.85 -44.65
N GLY A 466 -17.92 61.27 -45.54
CA GLY A 466 -17.58 60.14 -46.40
C GLY A 466 -16.55 60.53 -47.45
N SER A 467 -16.68 61.70 -48.08
CA SER A 467 -15.65 62.26 -48.96
C SER A 467 -14.36 62.63 -48.24
N ALA A 468 -14.43 62.92 -46.93
CA ALA A 468 -13.26 63.07 -46.06
C ALA A 468 -12.67 61.73 -45.57
N GLN A 469 -13.37 60.61 -45.79
CA GLN A 469 -12.88 59.26 -45.49
C GLN A 469 -12.39 58.51 -46.73
N THR A 470 -12.78 58.91 -47.94
CA THR A 470 -12.39 58.24 -49.19
C THR A 470 -11.19 58.86 -49.91
N ASP A 471 -10.60 59.97 -49.45
CA ASP A 471 -9.41 60.53 -50.12
C ASP A 471 -8.34 61.19 -49.24
N THR A 472 -8.37 61.07 -47.91
CA THR A 472 -7.17 61.20 -47.05
C THR A 472 -7.49 60.66 -45.66
N GLY A 473 -6.51 60.04 -45.02
CA GLY A 473 -6.61 59.34 -43.73
C GLY A 473 -7.15 60.17 -42.54
N PRO A 474 -7.27 59.53 -41.37
CA PRO A 474 -8.04 60.02 -40.23
C PRO A 474 -7.48 61.32 -39.68
N LYS A 475 -8.21 62.46 -39.83
CA LYS A 475 -8.00 63.77 -39.15
C LYS A 475 -6.62 63.90 -38.51
N THR A 476 -5.59 63.90 -39.35
CA THR A 476 -4.20 63.80 -38.91
C THR A 476 -3.64 65.19 -38.79
N ASP A 477 -3.51 65.64 -37.55
CA ASP A 477 -2.67 66.76 -37.16
C ASP A 477 -1.29 66.59 -37.83
N PRO A 478 -0.79 67.52 -38.67
CA PRO A 478 0.45 67.37 -39.43
C PRO A 478 1.66 67.02 -38.57
N ALA A 479 1.67 67.48 -37.31
CA ALA A 479 2.69 67.15 -36.32
C ALA A 479 2.69 65.67 -35.85
N ARG A 480 1.59 64.94 -36.09
CA ARG A 480 1.39 63.54 -35.66
C ARG A 480 1.60 62.51 -36.77
N ILE A 481 1.63 62.92 -38.04
CA ILE A 481 1.77 61.98 -39.17
C ILE A 481 3.10 61.23 -39.13
N LEU A 482 4.20 61.93 -38.85
CA LEU A 482 5.53 61.32 -38.73
C LEU A 482 5.63 60.33 -37.56
N PRO A 483 5.24 60.67 -36.32
CA PRO A 483 5.28 59.69 -35.23
C PRO A 483 4.31 58.53 -35.44
N LEU A 484 3.16 58.73 -36.12
CA LEU A 484 2.27 57.63 -36.51
C LEU A 484 2.90 56.72 -37.59
N PHE A 485 3.68 57.29 -38.52
CA PHE A 485 4.40 56.52 -39.52
C PHE A 485 5.53 55.69 -38.88
N ASP A 486 6.28 56.28 -37.96
CA ASP A 486 7.30 55.55 -37.18
C ASP A 486 6.66 54.49 -36.27
N GLN A 487 5.48 54.78 -35.70
CA GLN A 487 4.70 53.81 -34.94
C GLN A 487 4.24 52.64 -35.81
N THR A 488 3.66 52.88 -36.99
CA THR A 488 3.23 51.79 -37.88
C THR A 488 4.40 50.97 -38.42
N LYS A 489 5.56 51.59 -38.66
CA LYS A 489 6.82 50.86 -38.93
C LYS A 489 7.24 49.99 -37.74
N ALA A 490 7.13 50.51 -36.51
CA ALA A 490 7.44 49.76 -35.30
C ALA A 490 6.44 48.63 -35.03
N GLU A 491 5.16 48.84 -35.30
CA GLU A 491 4.10 47.83 -35.20
C GLU A 491 4.30 46.71 -36.22
N PHE A 492 4.68 47.03 -37.46
CA PHE A 492 5.05 46.01 -38.44
C PHE A 492 6.33 45.24 -38.02
N ARG A 493 7.29 45.91 -37.39
CA ARG A 493 8.47 45.24 -36.80
C ARG A 493 8.13 44.32 -35.64
N ALA A 494 7.15 44.70 -34.82
CA ALA A 494 6.69 43.91 -33.70
C ALA A 494 5.83 42.71 -34.16
N ASP A 495 4.95 42.91 -35.15
CA ASP A 495 4.12 41.86 -35.73
C ASP A 495 4.04 41.97 -37.27
N PRO A 496 4.95 41.30 -38.01
CA PRO A 496 5.04 41.40 -39.47
C PRO A 496 3.89 40.64 -40.15
N THR A 497 2.77 41.32 -40.36
CA THR A 497 1.58 40.78 -41.03
C THR A 497 1.26 41.56 -42.31
N VAL A 498 0.50 40.93 -43.22
CA VAL A 498 0.07 41.56 -44.49
C VAL A 498 -0.70 42.86 -44.25
N GLU A 499 -1.54 42.88 -43.21
CA GLU A 499 -2.36 44.04 -42.85
C GLU A 499 -1.50 45.23 -42.41
N HIS A 500 -0.49 44.99 -41.56
CA HIS A 500 0.43 46.03 -41.09
C HIS A 500 1.37 46.49 -42.21
N LEU A 501 1.84 45.59 -43.08
CA LEU A 501 2.61 45.98 -44.28
C LEU A 501 1.79 46.90 -45.21
N GLY A 502 0.51 46.55 -45.42
CA GLY A 502 -0.42 47.37 -46.19
C GLY A 502 -0.74 48.72 -45.53
N GLN A 503 -0.69 48.81 -44.20
CA GLN A 503 -0.79 50.10 -43.48
C GLN A 503 0.46 50.97 -43.72
N VAL A 504 1.65 50.40 -43.63
CA VAL A 504 2.91 51.10 -43.92
C VAL A 504 2.94 51.61 -45.37
N GLN A 505 2.52 50.77 -46.34
CA GLN A 505 2.40 51.16 -47.75
C GLN A 505 1.42 52.33 -47.94
N ARG A 506 0.22 52.24 -47.33
CA ARG A 506 -0.79 53.31 -47.42
C ARG A 506 -0.29 54.62 -46.85
N MET A 507 0.32 54.60 -45.66
CA MET A 507 0.88 55.80 -45.03
C MET A 507 2.04 56.39 -45.84
N CYS A 508 2.92 55.57 -46.40
CA CYS A 508 3.95 56.03 -47.34
C CYS A 508 3.32 56.71 -48.56
N GLY A 509 2.28 56.11 -49.14
CA GLY A 509 1.51 56.68 -50.26
C GLY A 509 0.84 58.01 -49.93
N GLU A 510 0.21 58.13 -48.75
CA GLU A 510 -0.43 59.37 -48.29
C GLU A 510 0.58 60.50 -48.09
N ILE A 511 1.72 60.22 -47.44
CA ILE A 511 2.78 61.22 -47.20
C ILE A 511 3.39 61.66 -48.54
N THR A 512 3.69 60.72 -49.43
CA THR A 512 4.26 61.03 -50.74
C THR A 512 3.27 61.79 -51.62
N GLY A 513 1.98 61.43 -51.61
CA GLY A 513 0.92 62.13 -52.32
C GLY A 513 0.72 63.58 -51.84
N ALA A 514 0.69 63.80 -50.52
CA ALA A 514 0.60 65.14 -49.94
C ALA A 514 1.82 66.01 -50.30
N MET A 515 3.02 65.43 -50.30
CA MET A 515 4.23 66.14 -50.73
C MET A 515 4.29 66.38 -52.24
N GLN A 516 3.67 65.55 -53.07
CA GLN A 516 3.59 65.78 -54.53
C GLN A 516 2.58 66.87 -54.90
N ALA A 517 1.51 67.04 -54.12
CA ALA A 517 0.51 68.09 -54.31
C ALA A 517 1.04 69.50 -54.04
N THR A 518 2.15 69.60 -53.29
CA THR A 518 2.79 70.87 -52.96
C THR A 518 3.96 71.15 -53.91
N PRO A 519 4.00 72.30 -54.62
CA PRO A 519 5.03 72.59 -55.63
C PRO A 519 6.47 72.58 -55.09
N GLU A 520 6.65 72.95 -53.82
CA GLU A 520 7.96 73.11 -53.17
C GLU A 520 8.61 71.78 -52.75
N THR A 521 7.80 70.75 -52.46
CA THR A 521 8.27 69.45 -51.95
C THR A 521 8.25 68.35 -53.01
N ARG A 522 7.65 68.60 -54.18
CA ARG A 522 7.55 67.66 -55.30
C ARG A 522 8.88 67.08 -55.77
N ALA A 523 9.95 67.88 -55.78
CA ALA A 523 11.28 67.45 -56.23
C ALA A 523 11.94 66.45 -55.25
N LEU A 524 11.67 66.57 -53.95
CA LEU A 524 12.29 65.76 -52.88
C LEU A 524 11.78 64.31 -52.84
N VAL A 525 10.63 64.03 -53.46
CA VAL A 525 9.90 62.76 -53.31
C VAL A 525 9.75 62.01 -54.64
N SER A 526 10.16 62.63 -55.75
CA SER A 526 10.01 62.08 -57.11
C SER A 526 10.75 60.76 -57.37
N THR A 527 11.72 60.40 -56.53
CA THR A 527 12.55 59.18 -56.65
C THR A 527 12.20 58.10 -55.63
N VAL A 528 11.18 58.30 -54.80
CA VAL A 528 10.77 57.34 -53.77
C VAL A 528 9.76 56.35 -54.37
N ASP A 529 9.99 55.07 -54.14
CA ASP A 529 9.00 54.01 -54.39
C ASP A 529 8.42 53.49 -53.06
N CYS A 530 7.10 53.58 -52.91
CA CYS A 530 6.37 53.09 -51.73
C CYS A 530 5.85 51.65 -51.91
N ASP A 531 6.08 51.01 -53.06
CA ASP A 531 5.62 49.64 -53.33
C ASP A 531 6.44 48.59 -52.55
N PRO A 532 5.83 47.80 -51.64
CA PRO A 532 6.52 46.77 -50.88
C PRO A 532 6.72 45.45 -51.65
N LYS A 533 6.50 45.38 -52.97
CA LYS A 533 6.47 44.12 -53.74
C LYS A 533 7.63 43.14 -53.46
N SER A 534 8.88 43.60 -53.45
CA SER A 534 10.05 42.76 -53.16
C SER A 534 10.05 42.24 -51.72
N THR A 535 9.58 43.05 -50.78
CA THR A 535 9.41 42.68 -49.36
C THR A 535 8.25 41.71 -49.19
N ALA A 536 7.15 41.88 -49.92
CA ALA A 536 5.99 40.98 -49.90
C ALA A 536 6.36 39.60 -50.47
N ASP A 537 7.18 39.55 -51.51
CA ASP A 537 7.72 38.31 -52.07
C ASP A 537 8.67 37.61 -51.08
N ALA A 538 9.54 38.36 -50.39
CA ALA A 538 10.42 37.82 -49.36
C ALA A 538 9.66 37.33 -48.11
N ALA A 539 8.54 37.97 -47.77
CA ALA A 539 7.68 37.61 -46.64
C ALA A 539 6.61 36.57 -46.97
N ALA A 540 6.53 36.09 -48.23
CA ALA A 540 5.44 35.23 -48.68
C ALA A 540 5.30 33.93 -47.86
N THR A 541 6.41 33.34 -47.43
CA THR A 541 6.45 32.15 -46.58
C THR A 541 5.93 32.43 -45.16
N LEU A 542 6.29 33.58 -44.59
CA LEU A 542 5.81 34.05 -43.30
C LEU A 542 4.30 34.33 -43.33
N PHE A 543 3.82 35.00 -44.39
CA PHE A 543 2.40 35.30 -44.56
C PHE A 543 1.56 34.05 -44.80
N ALA A 544 2.06 33.07 -45.56
CA ALA A 544 1.42 31.77 -45.71
C ALA A 544 1.31 31.03 -44.37
N LEU A 545 2.37 31.04 -43.56
CA LEU A 545 2.36 30.45 -42.22
C LEU A 545 1.36 31.16 -41.29
N GLN A 546 1.30 32.49 -41.30
CA GLN A 546 0.34 33.26 -40.50
C GLN A 546 -1.12 33.00 -40.93
N ALA A 547 -1.37 32.87 -42.23
CA ALA A 547 -2.68 32.49 -42.75
C ALA A 547 -3.08 31.08 -42.26
N GLY A 548 -2.14 30.12 -42.32
CA GLY A 548 -2.34 28.78 -41.75
C GLY A 548 -2.56 28.80 -40.23
N THR A 549 -1.85 29.68 -39.51
CA THR A 549 -2.02 29.84 -38.06
C THR A 549 -3.44 30.31 -37.71
N LYS A 550 -3.99 31.28 -38.45
CA LYS A 550 -5.40 31.71 -38.27
C LYS A 550 -6.39 30.57 -38.56
N ILE A 551 -6.11 29.69 -39.53
CA ILE A 551 -6.97 28.53 -39.82
C ILE A 551 -6.86 27.51 -38.68
N PHE A 552 -5.64 27.20 -38.23
CA PHE A 552 -5.38 26.31 -37.11
C PHE A 552 -6.03 26.77 -35.80
N GLU A 553 -5.91 28.06 -35.44
CA GLU A 553 -6.59 28.62 -34.26
C GLU A 553 -8.11 28.47 -34.38
N ASN A 554 -8.66 28.76 -35.57
CA ASN A 554 -10.10 28.67 -35.81
C ASN A 554 -10.63 27.26 -35.99
N ALA A 555 -9.81 26.24 -36.27
CA ALA A 555 -10.24 24.86 -36.52
C ALA A 555 -9.85 23.90 -35.38
N CYS A 556 -8.71 24.15 -34.73
CA CYS A 556 -8.03 23.19 -33.86
C CYS A 556 -7.77 23.69 -32.44
N ALA A 557 -7.67 25.01 -32.22
CA ALA A 557 -7.53 25.54 -30.87
C ALA A 557 -8.88 25.49 -30.10
N GLY A 558 -8.81 25.12 -28.82
CA GLY A 558 -9.94 25.00 -27.90
C GLY A 558 -10.34 23.56 -27.57
N GLY A 559 -10.42 23.25 -26.27
CA GLY A 559 -10.70 21.90 -25.77
C GLY A 559 -12.06 21.32 -26.17
N ASP A 560 -13.05 22.17 -26.47
CA ASP A 560 -14.39 21.74 -26.88
C ASP A 560 -14.40 21.01 -28.23
N LYS A 561 -13.44 21.32 -29.11
CA LYS A 561 -13.30 20.67 -30.42
C LYS A 561 -12.71 19.27 -30.31
N LEU A 562 -11.88 19.05 -29.31
CA LEU A 562 -11.34 17.73 -28.97
C LEU A 562 -12.46 16.80 -28.48
N ASN A 563 -13.35 17.33 -27.63
CA ASN A 563 -14.46 16.61 -27.01
C ASN A 563 -15.58 16.23 -28.00
N ALA A 564 -15.60 16.83 -29.20
CA ALA A 564 -16.58 16.52 -30.24
C ALA A 564 -16.33 15.15 -30.91
N ASN A 565 -15.09 14.65 -30.85
CA ASN A 565 -14.70 13.39 -31.47
C ASN A 565 -14.95 12.22 -30.50
N LYS A 566 -15.82 11.28 -30.89
CA LYS A 566 -16.29 10.16 -30.06
C LYS A 566 -15.46 8.88 -30.22
N SER A 567 -14.55 8.84 -31.17
CA SER A 567 -13.70 7.67 -31.42
C SER A 567 -12.23 8.06 -31.48
N THR A 568 -11.39 7.12 -31.10
CA THR A 568 -9.93 7.28 -31.13
C THR A 568 -9.40 7.50 -32.54
N ASP A 569 -10.02 6.86 -33.56
CA ASP A 569 -9.67 7.07 -34.96
C ASP A 569 -10.01 8.50 -35.41
N ASP A 570 -11.16 9.03 -34.99
CA ASP A 570 -11.57 10.40 -35.28
C ASP A 570 -10.62 11.43 -34.62
N LEU A 571 -10.12 11.15 -33.42
CA LEU A 571 -9.17 12.01 -32.71
C LEU A 571 -7.83 12.12 -33.46
N PHE A 572 -7.29 11.02 -33.97
CA PHE A 572 -6.05 11.07 -34.76
C PHE A 572 -6.28 11.63 -36.18
N ALA A 573 -7.45 11.38 -36.79
CA ALA A 573 -7.83 12.03 -38.03
C ALA A 573 -7.92 13.55 -37.86
N PHE A 574 -8.50 14.01 -36.75
CA PHE A 574 -8.53 15.41 -36.35
C PHE A 574 -7.12 15.99 -36.18
N ALA A 575 -6.22 15.28 -35.47
CA ALA A 575 -4.83 15.70 -35.32
C ALA A 575 -4.11 15.87 -36.68
N ARG A 576 -4.34 14.96 -37.63
CA ARG A 576 -3.79 15.06 -38.99
C ARG A 576 -4.39 16.23 -39.77
N GLY A 577 -5.68 16.51 -39.60
CA GLY A 577 -6.34 17.69 -40.16
C GLY A 577 -5.70 18.98 -39.63
N CYS A 578 -5.51 19.06 -38.31
CA CYS A 578 -4.85 20.20 -37.67
C CYS A 578 -3.40 20.39 -38.12
N LEU A 579 -2.67 19.29 -38.34
CA LEU A 579 -1.32 19.37 -38.90
C LEU A 579 -1.30 19.84 -40.35
N ALA A 580 -2.33 19.51 -41.15
CA ALA A 580 -2.45 19.99 -42.52
C ALA A 580 -2.84 21.48 -42.58
N ASP A 581 -3.70 21.91 -41.66
CA ASP A 581 -4.22 23.29 -41.58
C ASP A 581 -3.19 24.29 -41.03
N SER A 582 -2.16 23.82 -40.31
CA SER A 582 -1.11 24.68 -39.71
C SER A 582 -0.15 25.33 -40.70
N ALA A 583 -0.15 24.91 -41.97
CA ALA A 583 0.75 25.38 -43.03
C ALA A 583 2.25 25.34 -42.66
N LEU A 584 2.64 24.43 -41.77
CA LEU A 584 4.04 24.22 -41.40
C LEU A 584 4.87 23.68 -42.59
N PRO A 585 6.19 23.94 -42.63
CA PRO A 585 7.09 23.37 -43.63
C PRO A 585 7.08 21.83 -43.63
N SER A 586 7.48 21.22 -44.76
CA SER A 586 7.48 19.75 -44.93
C SER A 586 8.36 19.02 -43.89
N SER A 587 9.48 19.61 -43.47
CA SER A 587 10.36 19.01 -42.45
C SER A 587 9.67 18.83 -41.10
N ASP A 588 8.93 19.85 -40.67
CA ASP A 588 8.33 19.91 -39.34
C ASP A 588 7.04 19.09 -39.32
N THR A 589 6.29 19.12 -40.44
CA THR A 589 5.13 18.27 -40.64
C THR A 589 5.49 16.79 -40.71
N ASP A 590 6.61 16.40 -41.34
CA ASP A 590 7.05 14.99 -41.39
C ASP A 590 7.47 14.45 -40.01
N ALA A 591 8.13 15.27 -39.19
CA ALA A 591 8.49 14.91 -37.83
C ALA A 591 7.25 14.67 -36.95
N LEU A 592 6.29 15.60 -36.98
CA LEU A 592 5.03 15.50 -36.24
C LEU A 592 4.15 14.36 -36.77
N ARG A 593 4.11 14.13 -38.08
CA ARG A 593 3.39 13.01 -38.70
C ARG A 593 4.00 11.67 -38.30
N THR A 594 5.31 11.57 -38.22
CA THR A 594 6.00 10.36 -37.73
C THR A 594 5.65 10.08 -36.27
N LYS A 595 5.59 11.12 -35.43
CA LYS A 595 5.15 11.02 -34.03
C LYS A 595 3.70 10.56 -33.92
N ILE A 596 2.79 11.12 -34.72
CA ILE A 596 1.38 10.69 -34.80
C ILE A 596 1.29 9.21 -35.20
N ASN A 597 1.99 8.80 -36.26
CA ASN A 597 1.98 7.42 -36.72
C ASN A 597 2.58 6.44 -35.69
N HIS A 598 3.60 6.85 -34.95
CA HIS A 598 4.21 6.03 -33.90
C HIS A 598 3.24 5.80 -32.72
N ILE A 599 2.47 6.82 -32.35
CA ILE A 599 1.43 6.73 -31.31
C ILE A 599 0.27 5.86 -31.81
N GLU A 600 -0.08 5.93 -33.10
CA GLU A 600 -1.12 5.07 -33.69
C GLU A 600 -0.70 3.59 -33.77
N LEU A 601 0.58 3.31 -34.05
CA LEU A 601 1.12 1.95 -34.10
C LEU A 601 1.28 1.29 -32.72
N SER A 602 1.39 2.08 -31.65
CA SER A 602 1.45 1.58 -30.26
C SER A 602 0.07 1.34 -29.63
N ARG A 603 -1.01 1.43 -30.41
CA ARG A 603 -2.40 1.34 -29.95
C ARG A 603 -2.87 -0.09 -29.63
N ASP A 604 -3.73 -0.14 -28.61
CA ASP A 604 -4.24 -1.30 -27.87
C ASP A 604 -5.10 -2.29 -28.70
N ASP A 605 -5.79 -1.79 -29.72
CA ASP A 605 -6.78 -2.50 -30.54
C ASP A 605 -6.19 -3.20 -31.80
N LYS A 606 -4.95 -2.88 -32.19
CA LYS A 606 -4.23 -3.56 -33.28
C LYS A 606 -2.99 -4.32 -32.82
N ALA A 607 -2.48 -4.02 -31.63
CA ALA A 607 -1.33 -4.70 -31.06
C ALA A 607 -1.71 -6.06 -30.46
N HIS A 608 -0.77 -7.01 -30.46
CA HIS A 608 -0.96 -8.28 -29.75
C HIS A 608 -1.25 -7.97 -28.27
N ARG A 609 -2.23 -8.66 -27.67
CA ARG A 609 -2.71 -8.44 -26.29
C ARG A 609 -1.61 -8.31 -25.23
N PHE A 610 -0.46 -8.92 -25.48
CA PHE A 610 0.73 -8.83 -24.65
C PHE A 610 1.40 -7.45 -24.67
N VAL A 611 1.52 -6.81 -25.84
CA VAL A 611 2.07 -5.45 -25.98
C VAL A 611 1.19 -4.46 -25.22
N VAL A 612 -0.12 -4.68 -25.24
CA VAL A 612 -1.08 -3.92 -24.43
C VAL A 612 -0.76 -4.04 -22.93
N THR A 613 -0.56 -5.26 -22.44
CA THR A 613 -0.27 -5.48 -21.02
C THR A 613 1.08 -4.91 -20.58
N LEU A 614 2.08 -4.91 -21.48
CA LEU A 614 3.39 -4.29 -21.24
C LEU A 614 3.33 -2.76 -21.27
N ASN A 615 2.62 -2.19 -22.24
CA ASN A 615 2.41 -0.74 -22.32
C ASN A 615 1.66 -0.24 -21.09
N ALA A 616 0.74 -1.04 -20.52
CA ALA A 616 0.08 -0.71 -19.26
C ALA A 616 1.06 -0.54 -18.07
N PHE A 617 2.24 -1.19 -18.09
CA PHE A 617 3.29 -0.95 -17.10
C PHE A 617 4.06 0.35 -17.38
N GLN A 618 4.37 0.64 -18.65
CA GLN A 618 5.00 1.91 -19.03
C GLN A 618 4.09 3.11 -18.69
N ASP A 619 2.78 2.92 -18.79
CA ASP A 619 1.76 3.90 -18.40
C ASP A 619 1.55 4.02 -16.87
N GLY A 620 2.26 3.24 -16.06
CA GLY A 620 2.17 3.32 -14.59
C GLY A 620 0.86 2.80 -14.00
N ASN A 621 0.14 1.90 -14.67
CA ASN A 621 -1.14 1.39 -14.18
C ASN A 621 -0.96 0.52 -12.92
N ARG A 622 -1.43 1.01 -11.77
CA ARG A 622 -1.37 0.33 -10.46
C ARG A 622 -2.00 -1.07 -10.47
N LEU A 623 -3.00 -1.29 -11.31
CA LEU A 623 -3.67 -2.59 -11.43
C LEU A 623 -2.81 -3.63 -12.17
N ALA A 624 -1.96 -3.21 -13.10
CA ALA A 624 -1.00 -4.10 -13.74
C ALA A 624 0.04 -4.60 -12.72
N TYR A 625 0.52 -3.71 -11.86
CA TYR A 625 1.39 -4.07 -10.74
C TYR A 625 0.70 -4.98 -9.71
N LEU A 626 -0.59 -4.77 -9.44
CA LEU A 626 -1.38 -5.66 -8.58
C LEU A 626 -1.48 -7.08 -9.18
N ALA A 627 -1.81 -7.19 -10.47
CA ALA A 627 -1.89 -8.48 -11.16
C ALA A 627 -0.54 -9.22 -11.14
N LEU A 628 0.56 -8.50 -11.35
CA LEU A 628 1.92 -9.04 -11.25
C LEU A 628 2.24 -9.49 -9.82
N ALA A 629 1.88 -8.70 -8.81
CA ALA A 629 2.10 -9.03 -7.41
C ALA A 629 1.32 -10.28 -6.97
N ILE A 630 0.08 -10.44 -7.44
CA ILE A 630 -0.72 -11.65 -7.20
C ILE A 630 -0.08 -12.87 -7.88
N ALA A 631 0.38 -12.74 -9.13
CA ALA A 631 1.06 -13.82 -9.84
C ALA A 631 2.34 -14.28 -9.13
N ILE A 632 3.21 -13.34 -8.72
CA ILE A 632 4.42 -13.62 -7.94
C ILE A 632 4.06 -14.22 -6.58
N GLY A 633 3.03 -13.70 -5.92
CA GLY A 633 2.58 -14.18 -4.61
C GLY A 633 2.11 -15.63 -4.65
N LEU A 634 1.41 -16.05 -5.70
CA LEU A 634 0.88 -17.40 -5.84
C LEU A 634 2.01 -18.43 -6.04
N ASP A 635 2.98 -18.14 -6.90
CA ASP A 635 4.17 -18.99 -7.09
C ASP A 635 5.10 -18.96 -5.86
N GLY A 636 5.18 -17.82 -5.16
CA GLY A 636 5.88 -17.69 -3.88
C GLY A 636 5.26 -18.55 -2.76
N LEU A 637 3.93 -18.66 -2.71
CA LEU A 637 3.25 -19.57 -1.77
C LEU A 637 3.53 -21.04 -2.10
N ILE A 638 3.63 -21.41 -3.38
CA ILE A 638 4.03 -22.76 -3.80
C ILE A 638 5.47 -23.05 -3.34
N PHE A 639 6.38 -22.09 -3.52
CA PHE A 639 7.76 -22.21 -3.03
C PHE A 639 7.80 -22.44 -1.52
N MET A 640 7.09 -21.61 -0.75
CA MET A 640 7.04 -21.72 0.71
C MET A 640 6.43 -23.05 1.16
N SER A 641 5.38 -23.52 0.47
CA SER A 641 4.77 -24.82 0.73
C SER A 641 5.76 -25.97 0.49
N GLY A 642 6.57 -25.89 -0.57
CA GLY A 642 7.62 -26.87 -0.87
C GLY A 642 8.77 -26.83 0.14
N LEU A 643 9.22 -25.62 0.51
CA LEU A 643 10.31 -25.39 1.46
C LEU A 643 9.96 -25.92 2.87
N PHE A 644 8.78 -25.57 3.38
CA PHE A 644 8.34 -26.02 4.70
C PHE A 644 7.86 -27.47 4.70
N GLY A 645 7.30 -27.96 3.58
CA GLY A 645 6.94 -29.37 3.41
C GLY A 645 8.14 -30.30 3.60
N ALA A 646 9.31 -29.94 3.06
CA ALA A 646 10.54 -30.71 3.22
C ALA A 646 11.06 -30.72 4.69
N ASN A 647 10.91 -29.61 5.42
CA ASN A 647 11.35 -29.51 6.83
C ASN A 647 10.49 -30.33 7.81
N ALA A 648 9.28 -30.74 7.42
CA ALA A 648 8.39 -31.52 8.28
C ALA A 648 8.68 -33.04 8.28
N VAL A 649 9.47 -33.56 7.33
CA VAL A 649 9.90 -34.98 7.24
C VAL A 649 11.21 -35.23 8.01
N ARG A 650 11.55 -34.36 8.97
CA ARG A 650 12.85 -34.40 9.64
C ARG A 650 12.99 -35.64 10.50
N SER A 651 14.03 -36.44 10.24
CA SER A 651 14.47 -37.46 11.19
C SER A 651 15.05 -36.76 12.43
N PRO A 652 14.71 -37.18 13.66
CA PRO A 652 15.35 -36.63 14.87
C PRO A 652 16.87 -36.81 14.85
N LEU A 653 17.39 -37.80 14.11
CA LEU A 653 18.82 -38.01 13.91
C LEU A 653 19.50 -36.91 13.06
N SER A 654 18.76 -36.13 12.27
CA SER A 654 19.34 -35.09 11.43
C SER A 654 19.86 -33.89 12.24
N ASP A 655 19.44 -33.75 13.49
CA ASP A 655 19.83 -32.69 14.43
C ASP A 655 21.20 -32.96 15.06
N ILE A 656 21.77 -34.15 14.83
CA ILE A 656 23.07 -34.51 15.35
C ILE A 656 24.15 -33.74 14.57
N PRO A 657 25.00 -32.95 15.26
CA PRO A 657 26.10 -32.25 14.61
C PRO A 657 27.10 -33.26 14.05
N SER A 658 27.18 -33.36 12.72
CA SER A 658 28.04 -34.35 12.05
C SER A 658 29.08 -33.67 11.15
N PHE A 659 30.23 -34.32 11.01
CA PHE A 659 31.34 -33.84 10.16
C PHE A 659 31.20 -34.26 8.69
N ARG A 660 30.25 -35.15 8.38
CA ARG A 660 29.94 -35.59 7.02
C ARG A 660 28.46 -35.30 6.75
N ALA A 661 28.18 -34.54 5.68
CA ALA A 661 26.81 -34.30 5.24
C ALA A 661 26.16 -35.62 4.80
N ARG A 662 25.35 -36.22 5.68
CA ARG A 662 24.50 -37.38 5.40
C ARG A 662 23.04 -36.95 5.54
N SER A 663 22.17 -37.43 4.66
CA SER A 663 20.74 -37.16 4.78
C SER A 663 20.13 -37.90 5.97
N GLY A 664 19.01 -37.41 6.52
CA GLY A 664 18.30 -38.08 7.62
C GLY A 664 18.00 -39.55 7.32
N ALA A 665 17.57 -39.87 6.09
CA ALA A 665 17.32 -41.24 5.65
C ALA A 665 18.58 -42.13 5.66
N GLN A 666 19.75 -41.58 5.36
CA GLN A 666 21.02 -42.32 5.44
C GLN A 666 21.45 -42.58 6.89
N LEU A 667 21.18 -41.64 7.80
CA LEU A 667 21.43 -41.80 9.23
C LEU A 667 20.50 -42.88 9.82
N GLU A 668 19.22 -42.84 9.47
CA GLU A 668 18.25 -43.87 9.84
C GLU A 668 18.63 -45.25 9.30
N ALA A 669 19.05 -45.34 8.04
CA ALA A 669 19.50 -46.60 7.45
C ALA A 669 20.71 -47.20 8.19
N THR A 670 21.63 -46.35 8.67
CA THR A 670 22.80 -46.78 9.44
C THR A 670 22.38 -47.40 10.78
N ILE A 671 21.44 -46.76 11.49
CA ILE A 671 20.92 -47.28 12.77
C ILE A 671 20.03 -48.52 12.56
N ASN A 672 19.17 -48.52 11.53
CA ASN A 672 18.30 -49.65 11.22
C ASN A 672 19.10 -50.91 10.83
N ALA A 673 20.24 -50.76 10.15
CA ALA A 673 21.15 -51.86 9.89
C ALA A 673 21.73 -52.46 11.18
N ALA A 674 22.01 -51.62 12.18
CA ALA A 674 22.55 -52.06 13.48
C ALA A 674 21.49 -52.71 14.39
N LEU A 675 20.21 -52.35 14.22
CA LEU A 675 19.09 -52.92 14.96
C LEU A 675 18.80 -54.40 14.59
N GLY A 676 19.24 -54.84 13.40
CA GLY A 676 19.23 -56.25 12.97
C GLY A 676 17.85 -56.81 12.62
N ALA A 677 17.71 -58.13 12.68
CA ALA A 677 16.50 -58.86 12.28
C ALA A 677 15.26 -58.58 13.16
N HIS A 678 15.46 -58.19 14.42
CA HIS A 678 14.41 -57.85 15.38
C HIS A 678 14.60 -56.42 15.89
N PRO A 679 14.24 -55.40 15.07
CA PRO A 679 14.59 -54.02 15.36
C PRO A 679 13.88 -53.47 16.59
N TYR A 680 12.66 -53.93 16.85
CA TYR A 680 11.88 -53.56 18.03
C TYR A 680 12.56 -54.02 19.32
N GLU A 681 12.90 -55.30 19.42
CA GLU A 681 13.48 -55.88 20.64
C GLU A 681 14.83 -55.24 20.95
N THR A 682 15.67 -55.04 19.93
CA THR A 682 16.99 -54.43 20.10
C THR A 682 16.86 -52.94 20.48
N ALA A 683 15.90 -52.21 19.90
CA ALA A 683 15.64 -50.81 20.24
C ALA A 683 15.11 -50.68 21.68
N TRP A 684 14.15 -51.51 22.07
CA TRP A 684 13.61 -51.55 23.44
C TRP A 684 14.70 -51.90 24.45
N LEU A 685 15.46 -52.97 24.21
CA LEU A 685 16.56 -53.41 25.07
C LEU A 685 17.57 -52.26 25.27
N THR A 686 17.93 -51.58 24.19
CA THR A 686 18.81 -50.41 24.23
C THR A 686 18.21 -49.29 25.07
N LEU A 687 16.94 -48.92 24.86
CA LEU A 687 16.26 -47.87 25.64
C LEU A 687 16.19 -48.18 27.13
N THR A 688 15.88 -49.42 27.51
CA THR A 688 15.81 -49.84 28.92
C THR A 688 17.17 -49.86 29.62
N SER A 689 18.26 -49.94 28.85
CA SER A 689 19.64 -49.87 29.37
C SER A 689 20.12 -48.45 29.66
N LEU A 690 19.43 -47.43 29.13
CA LEU A 690 19.82 -46.03 29.25
C LEU A 690 19.43 -45.45 30.61
N LYS A 691 20.40 -44.87 31.33
CA LYS A 691 20.18 -44.11 32.56
C LYS A 691 20.26 -42.61 32.26
N PRO A 692 19.33 -41.78 32.77
CA PRO A 692 19.36 -40.34 32.53
C PRO A 692 20.56 -39.68 33.23
N ILE A 693 21.16 -38.68 32.59
CA ILE A 693 22.24 -37.83 33.14
C ILE A 693 21.92 -36.34 32.92
N THR A 694 22.60 -35.44 33.66
CA THR A 694 22.51 -34.00 33.39
C THR A 694 23.10 -33.67 32.03
N ASN A 695 22.38 -32.85 31.26
CA ASN A 695 22.76 -32.56 29.87
C ASN A 695 24.08 -31.78 29.83
N GLN A 696 25.10 -32.37 29.22
CA GLN A 696 26.39 -31.75 28.94
C GLN A 696 26.68 -31.97 27.45
N ASP A 697 26.90 -30.89 26.69
CA ASP A 697 27.19 -30.92 25.25
C ASP A 697 26.18 -31.70 24.37
N GLY A 698 24.93 -31.82 24.83
CA GLY A 698 23.84 -32.53 24.14
C GLY A 698 23.71 -34.01 24.46
N PHE A 699 24.51 -34.55 25.39
CA PHE A 699 24.38 -35.92 25.89
C PHE A 699 23.41 -35.99 27.07
N SER A 700 22.39 -36.86 27.00
CA SER A 700 21.29 -36.91 27.97
C SER A 700 21.16 -38.25 28.70
N ALA A 701 21.81 -39.30 28.21
CA ALA A 701 21.77 -40.62 28.81
C ALA A 701 23.14 -41.30 28.87
N LEU A 702 23.28 -42.27 29.77
CA LEU A 702 24.45 -43.12 29.92
C LEU A 702 24.05 -44.59 29.84
N ALA A 703 24.74 -45.36 29.01
CA ALA A 703 24.62 -46.82 28.95
C ALA A 703 25.84 -47.45 29.65
N ASP A 704 25.59 -48.39 30.57
CA ASP A 704 26.64 -49.17 31.25
C ASP A 704 26.43 -50.65 30.96
N LEU A 705 27.33 -51.25 30.16
CA LEU A 705 27.24 -52.64 29.71
C LEU A 705 27.94 -53.62 30.66
N SER A 706 28.63 -53.14 31.69
CA SER A 706 29.51 -53.97 32.54
C SER A 706 28.81 -55.07 33.34
N ASN A 707 27.52 -54.87 33.69
CA ASN A 707 26.74 -55.80 34.52
C ASN A 707 25.70 -56.61 33.71
N MET A 708 25.74 -56.57 32.38
CA MET A 708 24.77 -57.22 31.51
C MET A 708 25.25 -58.59 31.01
N GLU A 709 24.31 -59.46 30.64
CA GLU A 709 24.63 -60.73 29.98
C GLU A 709 25.32 -60.45 28.63
N ARG A 710 26.34 -61.25 28.27
CA ARG A 710 27.18 -61.01 27.07
C ARG A 710 26.35 -60.91 25.78
N SER A 711 25.35 -61.77 25.63
CA SER A 711 24.45 -61.81 24.47
C SER A 711 23.65 -60.51 24.29
N GLN A 712 23.19 -59.92 25.39
CA GLN A 712 22.44 -58.66 25.41
C GLN A 712 23.38 -57.46 25.22
N ALA A 713 24.55 -57.49 25.87
CA ALA A 713 25.56 -56.45 25.75
C ALA A 713 26.07 -56.30 24.31
N ASP A 714 26.24 -57.39 23.57
CA ASP A 714 26.70 -57.37 22.17
C ASP A 714 25.67 -56.72 21.23
N ARG A 715 24.37 -57.00 21.43
CA ARG A 715 23.26 -56.39 20.67
C ARG A 715 23.21 -54.87 20.89
N ILE A 716 23.35 -54.43 22.15
CA ILE A 716 23.35 -53.01 22.49
C ILE A 716 24.62 -52.34 21.94
N ARG A 717 25.78 -53.01 22.03
CA ARG A 717 27.05 -52.49 21.53
C ARG A 717 26.99 -52.20 20.04
N MET A 718 26.38 -53.05 19.22
CA MET A 718 26.19 -52.77 17.78
C MET A 718 25.44 -51.46 17.52
N VAL A 719 24.35 -51.20 18.26
CA VAL A 719 23.56 -49.96 18.13
C VAL A 719 24.35 -48.75 18.62
N LEU A 720 25.08 -48.87 19.74
CA LEU A 720 25.91 -47.80 20.28
C LEU A 720 27.12 -47.48 19.39
N THR A 721 27.73 -48.48 18.75
CA THR A 721 28.79 -48.29 17.76
C THR A 721 28.28 -47.58 16.50
N ALA A 722 27.12 -47.99 15.97
CA ALA A 722 26.48 -47.27 14.86
C ALA A 722 26.09 -45.83 15.26
N GLY A 723 25.69 -45.64 16.52
CA GLY A 723 25.47 -44.33 17.12
C GLY A 723 26.74 -43.47 17.21
N ALA A 724 27.90 -44.09 17.49
CA ALA A 724 29.19 -43.40 17.52
C ALA A 724 29.63 -42.96 16.11
N ASP A 725 29.38 -43.79 15.08
CA ASP A 725 29.69 -43.47 13.67
C ASP A 725 28.94 -42.24 13.15
N ILE A 726 27.77 -41.94 13.71
CA ILE A 726 26.98 -40.74 13.38
C ILE A 726 27.17 -39.58 14.36
N GLY A 727 27.99 -39.74 15.41
CA GLY A 727 28.25 -38.72 16.43
C GLY A 727 27.18 -38.60 17.52
N ALA A 728 26.25 -39.57 17.59
CA ALA A 728 25.20 -39.64 18.60
C ALA A 728 25.65 -40.24 19.94
N VAL A 729 26.77 -40.97 19.94
CA VAL A 729 27.29 -41.70 21.09
C VAL A 729 28.78 -41.41 21.25
N GLU A 730 29.22 -41.20 22.48
CA GLU A 730 30.63 -41.00 22.84
C GLU A 730 31.04 -41.97 23.95
N SER A 731 32.19 -42.63 23.81
CA SER A 731 32.73 -43.48 24.88
C SER A 731 33.41 -42.64 25.95
N VAL A 732 33.19 -42.98 27.22
CA VAL A 732 33.85 -42.27 28.34
C VAL A 732 35.27 -42.81 28.45
N SER A 733 36.30 -41.97 28.21
CA SER A 733 37.70 -42.41 28.03
C SER A 733 38.30 -43.20 29.20
N GLN A 734 37.68 -43.18 30.38
CA GLN A 734 38.12 -43.91 31.57
C GLN A 734 37.54 -45.33 31.70
N ASN A 735 36.50 -45.72 30.95
CA ASN A 735 35.90 -47.06 30.99
C ASN A 735 35.31 -47.49 29.62
N PRO A 736 35.79 -48.58 28.99
CA PRO A 736 35.36 -48.98 27.64
C PRO A 736 33.92 -49.52 27.55
N GLU A 737 33.31 -49.90 28.67
CA GLU A 737 31.93 -50.41 28.75
C GLU A 737 30.88 -49.32 29.09
N ARG A 738 31.28 -48.03 29.10
CA ARG A 738 30.39 -46.90 29.41
C ARG A 738 30.29 -45.90 28.26
N TYR A 739 29.07 -45.65 27.81
CA TYR A 739 28.76 -44.78 26.68
C TYR A 739 27.84 -43.63 27.10
N ARG A 740 28.10 -42.42 26.60
CA ARG A 740 27.20 -41.27 26.67
C ARG A 740 26.38 -41.21 25.39
N VAL A 741 25.08 -41.04 25.52
CA VAL A 741 24.12 -41.08 24.42
C VAL A 741 23.37 -39.74 24.35
N ARG A 742 23.31 -39.15 23.15
CA ARG A 742 22.56 -37.92 22.89
C ARG A 742 21.05 -38.15 22.87
N SER A 743 20.29 -37.09 23.13
CA SER A 743 18.82 -37.11 23.16
C SER A 743 18.20 -37.60 21.85
N GLU A 744 18.80 -37.25 20.72
CA GLU A 744 18.24 -37.47 19.39
C GLU A 744 18.19 -38.97 19.03
N LEU A 745 19.21 -39.74 19.44
CA LEU A 745 19.23 -41.20 19.23
C LEU A 745 18.21 -41.90 20.12
N ARG A 746 18.03 -41.44 21.36
CA ARG A 746 17.00 -41.98 22.26
C ARG A 746 15.60 -41.72 21.71
N GLU A 747 15.35 -40.52 21.18
CA GLU A 747 14.08 -40.16 20.54
C GLU A 747 13.81 -40.99 19.28
N TYR A 748 14.85 -41.20 18.46
CA TYR A 748 14.75 -42.07 17.29
C TYR A 748 14.39 -43.51 17.66
N LEU A 749 15.12 -44.12 18.60
CA LEU A 749 14.85 -45.49 19.06
C LEU A 749 13.44 -45.62 19.64
N SER A 750 12.97 -44.61 20.40
CA SER A 750 11.60 -44.57 20.90
C SER A 750 10.57 -44.51 19.77
N SER A 751 10.86 -43.77 18.70
CA SER A 751 9.99 -43.70 17.52
C SER A 751 9.92 -45.03 16.76
N VAL A 752 11.02 -45.80 16.71
CA VAL A 752 11.05 -47.13 16.10
C VAL A 752 10.15 -48.09 16.89
N CYS A 753 10.20 -48.03 18.22
CA CYS A 753 9.30 -48.80 19.08
C CYS A 753 7.82 -48.40 18.86
N ASP A 754 7.49 -47.10 18.84
CA ASP A 754 6.12 -46.60 18.65
C ASP A 754 5.54 -46.95 17.27
N LYS A 755 6.35 -46.88 16.20
CA LYS A 755 5.94 -47.27 14.85
C LYS A 755 5.52 -48.75 14.78
N GLN A 756 6.25 -49.63 15.46
CA GLN A 756 5.90 -51.05 15.53
C GLN A 756 4.62 -51.30 16.35
N PHE A 757 4.42 -50.56 17.45
CA PHE A 757 3.16 -50.62 18.22
C PHE A 757 1.92 -50.19 17.43
N LYS A 758 2.07 -49.27 16.49
CA LYS A 758 0.99 -48.80 15.62
C LYS A 758 0.73 -49.77 14.46
N ALA A 759 1.77 -50.42 13.93
CA ALA A 759 1.67 -51.34 12.80
C ALA A 759 1.14 -52.73 13.21
N ASP A 760 1.45 -53.20 14.41
CA ASP A 760 1.06 -54.52 14.88
C ASP A 760 0.18 -54.44 16.15
N SER A 761 -1.13 -54.61 15.97
CA SER A 761 -2.09 -54.63 17.09
C SER A 761 -1.84 -55.79 18.06
N SER A 762 -1.21 -56.88 17.59
CA SER A 762 -0.90 -58.05 18.43
C SER A 762 0.23 -57.76 19.41
N ALA A 763 1.20 -56.91 19.05
CA ALA A 763 2.28 -56.48 19.93
C ALA A 763 1.77 -55.63 21.11
N LYS A 764 0.78 -54.76 20.84
CA LYS A 764 0.10 -53.97 21.89
C LYS A 764 -0.66 -54.88 22.87
N ASP A 765 -1.36 -55.89 22.34
CA ASP A 765 -2.07 -56.87 23.17
C ASP A 765 -1.10 -57.74 23.98
N ARG A 766 0.06 -58.11 23.41
CA ARG A 766 1.13 -58.84 24.10
C ARG A 766 1.78 -58.02 25.22
N ALA A 767 2.05 -56.74 25.00
CA ALA A 767 2.60 -55.86 26.03
C ALA A 767 1.61 -55.63 27.18
N LYS A 768 0.31 -55.46 26.85
CA LYS A 768 -0.76 -55.36 27.86
C LYS A 768 -0.94 -56.67 28.63
N LEU A 769 -0.84 -57.81 27.94
CA LEU A 769 -0.84 -59.14 28.54
C LEU A 769 0.32 -59.30 29.52
N GLU A 770 1.55 -58.97 29.11
CA GLU A 770 2.73 -59.02 29.97
C GLU A 770 2.60 -58.13 31.21
N GLN A 771 2.11 -56.90 31.05
CA GLN A 771 1.87 -55.98 32.16
C GLN A 771 0.86 -56.54 33.18
N LEU A 772 -0.29 -57.03 32.71
CA LEU A 772 -1.36 -57.53 33.59
C LEU A 772 -0.98 -58.86 34.23
N VAL A 773 -0.30 -59.75 33.50
CA VAL A 773 0.18 -61.04 34.00
C VAL A 773 1.30 -60.82 35.02
N SER A 774 2.26 -59.93 34.74
CA SER A 774 3.32 -59.58 35.69
C SER A 774 2.75 -58.99 36.98
N ALA A 775 1.74 -58.12 36.89
CA ALA A 775 1.02 -57.60 38.05
C ALA A 775 0.24 -58.69 38.82
N ALA A 776 -0.38 -59.64 38.10
CA ALA A 776 -1.12 -60.75 38.70
C ALA A 776 -0.21 -61.76 39.41
N LEU A 777 1.03 -61.90 38.93
CA LEU A 777 2.05 -62.78 39.50
C LEU A 777 2.81 -62.14 40.68
N ALA A 778 2.68 -60.84 40.92
CA ALA A 778 3.26 -60.20 42.10
C ALA A 778 2.63 -60.72 43.42
N PRO A 779 3.39 -60.87 44.52
CA PRO A 779 4.78 -60.40 44.75
C PRO A 779 5.92 -61.34 44.29
N HIS A 780 5.63 -62.58 43.89
CA HIS A 780 6.64 -63.60 43.55
C HIS A 780 6.53 -64.06 42.10
N PRO A 781 6.97 -63.25 41.12
CA PRO A 781 6.64 -63.46 39.72
C PRO A 781 7.19 -64.75 39.14
N ARG A 782 8.41 -65.14 39.55
CA ARG A 782 9.05 -66.38 39.10
C ARG A 782 8.32 -67.60 39.63
N GLU A 783 8.16 -67.72 40.94
CA GLU A 783 7.58 -68.89 41.60
C GLU A 783 6.09 -69.03 41.29
N HIS A 784 5.34 -67.93 41.23
CA HIS A 784 3.93 -67.95 40.83
C HIS A 784 3.76 -68.34 39.36
N SER A 785 4.65 -67.94 38.46
CA SER A 785 4.55 -68.34 37.04
C SER A 785 4.77 -69.84 36.87
N GLU A 786 5.66 -70.43 37.68
CA GLU A 786 5.90 -71.88 37.71
C GLU A 786 4.68 -72.66 38.22
N ILE A 787 4.01 -72.18 39.28
CA ILE A 787 2.75 -72.76 39.75
C ILE A 787 1.72 -72.81 38.63
N VAL A 788 1.52 -71.69 37.92
CA VAL A 788 0.54 -71.62 36.84
C VAL A 788 0.90 -72.56 35.71
N LEU A 789 2.16 -72.54 35.24
CA LEU A 789 2.62 -73.41 34.16
C LEU A 789 2.44 -74.90 34.47
N ASN A 790 2.63 -75.31 35.73
CA ASN A 790 2.46 -76.70 36.16
C ASN A 790 0.98 -77.16 36.20
N THR A 791 0.03 -76.22 36.26
CA THR A 791 -1.42 -76.53 36.24
C THR A 791 -2.03 -76.58 34.84
N LEU A 792 -1.26 -76.25 33.79
CA LEU A 792 -1.78 -76.21 32.43
C LEU A 792 -1.75 -77.58 31.76
N GLU A 793 -2.90 -78.06 31.31
CA GLU A 793 -3.01 -79.29 30.52
C GLU A 793 -2.91 -78.98 29.03
N PRO A 794 -2.07 -79.71 28.26
CA PRO A 794 -2.00 -79.54 26.82
C PRO A 794 -3.25 -80.09 26.12
N ILE A 795 -3.75 -79.38 25.13
CA ILE A 795 -4.84 -79.82 24.25
C ILE A 795 -4.42 -79.77 22.79
N ARG A 796 -5.14 -80.47 21.91
CA ARG A 796 -4.98 -80.27 20.46
C ARG A 796 -5.45 -78.86 20.10
N GLU A 797 -4.70 -78.16 19.26
CA GLU A 797 -5.01 -76.78 18.90
C GLU A 797 -6.39 -76.68 18.24
N THR A 798 -7.31 -76.00 18.90
CA THR A 798 -8.67 -75.74 18.42
C THR A 798 -8.97 -74.27 18.65
N GLU A 799 -9.37 -73.55 17.59
CA GLU A 799 -9.67 -72.09 17.63
C GLU A 799 -8.52 -71.20 18.17
N GLY A 800 -7.27 -71.70 18.08
CA GLY A 800 -6.06 -71.01 18.53
C GLY A 800 -5.79 -71.10 20.04
N PHE A 801 -6.40 -72.07 20.73
CA PHE A 801 -6.09 -72.42 22.12
C PHE A 801 -5.23 -73.70 22.18
N THR A 802 -4.21 -73.71 23.02
CA THR A 802 -3.21 -74.81 23.11
C THR A 802 -3.21 -75.52 24.45
N SER A 803 -3.76 -74.88 25.48
CA SER A 803 -3.79 -75.42 26.83
C SER A 803 -5.14 -75.17 27.48
N ARG A 804 -5.51 -75.99 28.46
CA ARG A 804 -6.68 -75.77 29.31
C ARG A 804 -6.30 -75.86 30.78
N VAL A 805 -7.14 -75.28 31.65
CA VAL A 805 -7.00 -75.41 33.09
C VAL A 805 -8.38 -75.50 33.73
N THR A 806 -8.53 -76.43 34.67
CA THR A 806 -9.76 -76.63 35.43
C THR A 806 -9.53 -76.18 36.87
N LEU A 807 -10.22 -75.14 37.33
CA LEU A 807 -9.97 -74.60 38.67
C LEU A 807 -10.41 -75.55 39.80
N LYS A 808 -11.30 -76.50 39.54
CA LYS A 808 -11.76 -77.50 40.53
C LYS A 808 -10.77 -78.65 40.78
N GLU A 809 -9.83 -78.87 39.86
CA GLU A 809 -8.85 -79.97 39.95
C GLU A 809 -7.59 -79.57 40.73
N ILE A 810 -7.52 -78.33 41.22
CA ILE A 810 -6.39 -77.81 42.00
C ILE A 810 -6.69 -78.01 43.49
N ASP A 811 -5.98 -78.94 44.14
CA ASP A 811 -6.21 -79.31 45.55
C ASP A 811 -5.85 -78.19 46.56
N ASN A 812 -4.92 -77.29 46.21
CA ASN A 812 -4.44 -76.24 47.10
C ASN A 812 -5.14 -74.89 46.87
N ASP A 813 -5.74 -74.31 47.92
CA ASP A 813 -6.41 -73.00 47.85
C ASP A 813 -5.44 -71.84 47.55
N TYR A 814 -4.16 -71.95 47.94
CA TYR A 814 -3.14 -70.96 47.58
C TYR A 814 -2.88 -70.94 46.07
N ASP A 815 -2.59 -72.11 45.51
CA ASP A 815 -2.28 -72.28 44.08
C ASP A 815 -3.50 -71.90 43.23
N THR A 816 -4.72 -72.28 43.67
CA THR A 816 -5.99 -71.90 43.02
C THR A 816 -6.15 -70.38 42.93
N ARG A 817 -5.79 -69.62 43.98
CA ARG A 817 -5.87 -68.15 43.96
C ARG A 817 -4.85 -67.51 43.02
N VAL A 818 -3.63 -68.04 42.98
CA VAL A 818 -2.57 -67.55 42.06
C VAL A 818 -3.00 -67.80 40.61
N VAL A 819 -3.44 -69.02 40.31
CA VAL A 819 -3.93 -69.40 38.98
C VAL A 819 -5.15 -68.57 38.58
N ARG A 820 -6.11 -68.36 39.49
CA ARG A 820 -7.29 -67.51 39.23
C ARG A 820 -6.93 -66.06 38.92
N ARG A 821 -5.94 -65.46 39.60
CA ARG A 821 -5.47 -64.10 39.29
C ARG A 821 -4.90 -64.00 37.88
N VAL A 822 -4.10 -64.98 37.49
CA VAL A 822 -3.46 -65.02 36.16
C VAL A 822 -4.47 -65.32 35.06
N ILE A 823 -5.43 -66.22 35.29
CA ILE A 823 -6.56 -66.47 34.39
C ILE A 823 -7.39 -65.20 34.21
N ASN A 824 -7.70 -64.48 35.29
CA ASN A 824 -8.45 -63.22 35.21
C ASN A 824 -7.69 -62.14 34.42
N ALA A 825 -6.37 -62.04 34.61
CA ALA A 825 -5.52 -61.13 33.83
C ALA A 825 -5.45 -61.52 32.34
N GLY A 826 -5.36 -62.83 32.06
CA GLY A 826 -5.39 -63.36 30.70
C GLY A 826 -6.76 -63.23 30.02
N ALA A 827 -7.85 -63.32 30.76
CA ALA A 827 -9.21 -63.09 30.26
C ALA A 827 -9.42 -61.62 29.87
N ALA A 828 -8.88 -60.69 30.67
CA ALA A 828 -8.91 -59.25 30.37
C ALA A 828 -8.19 -58.87 29.06
N THR A 829 -7.34 -59.76 28.53
CA THR A 829 -6.57 -59.60 27.28
C THR A 829 -6.98 -60.61 26.20
N LYS A 830 -8.09 -61.33 26.39
CA LYS A 830 -8.59 -62.38 25.46
C LYS A 830 -7.61 -63.52 25.19
N ALA A 831 -6.57 -63.65 26.01
CA ALA A 831 -5.63 -64.76 25.98
C ALA A 831 -6.20 -66.01 26.68
N VAL A 832 -7.24 -65.82 27.51
CA VAL A 832 -7.98 -66.90 28.16
C VAL A 832 -9.47 -66.73 27.88
N ALA A 833 -10.16 -67.83 27.60
CA ALA A 833 -11.60 -67.86 27.42
C ALA A 833 -12.22 -68.92 28.34
N PRO A 834 -13.30 -68.60 29.08
CA PRO A 834 -14.07 -69.63 29.78
C PRO A 834 -14.76 -70.53 28.76
N ASP A 835 -14.92 -71.80 29.12
CA ASP A 835 -15.78 -72.72 28.38
C ASP A 835 -17.25 -72.26 28.43
N ARG A 836 -18.03 -72.59 27.39
CA ARG A 836 -19.44 -72.21 27.30
C ARG A 836 -20.36 -73.16 28.06
N ASP A 837 -19.93 -74.42 28.20
CA ASP A 837 -20.77 -75.50 28.74
C ASP A 837 -20.37 -75.90 30.17
N THR A 838 -19.12 -75.66 30.58
CA THR A 838 -18.59 -76.07 31.89
C THR A 838 -18.11 -74.88 32.72
N ASP A 839 -18.76 -74.64 33.87
CA ASP A 839 -18.26 -73.70 34.88
C ASP A 839 -16.93 -74.20 35.48
N ASP A 840 -15.94 -73.31 35.57
CA ASP A 840 -14.56 -73.52 36.05
C ASP A 840 -13.54 -74.14 35.06
N LEU A 841 -13.90 -74.30 33.78
CA LEU A 841 -12.97 -74.70 32.71
C LEU A 841 -12.55 -73.49 31.87
N TYR A 842 -11.25 -73.34 31.63
CA TYR A 842 -10.69 -72.23 30.85
C TYR A 842 -9.72 -72.70 29.78
N TYR A 843 -9.84 -72.14 28.57
CA TYR A 843 -8.96 -72.36 27.45
C TYR A 843 -7.94 -71.22 27.30
N ILE A 844 -6.68 -71.58 27.08
CA ILE A 844 -5.53 -70.67 27.09
C ILE A 844 -4.85 -70.65 25.72
N ARG A 845 -4.63 -69.44 25.21
CA ARG A 845 -3.89 -69.19 23.97
C ARG A 845 -2.37 -69.30 24.21
N PRO A 846 -1.57 -69.65 23.17
CA PRO A 846 -0.12 -69.76 23.29
C PRO A 846 0.57 -68.48 23.77
N ALA A 847 -0.01 -67.30 23.49
CA ALA A 847 0.52 -66.01 23.94
C ALA A 847 0.67 -65.93 25.48
N LEU A 848 -0.30 -66.40 26.27
CA LEU A 848 -0.18 -66.38 27.73
C LEU A 848 0.90 -67.37 28.21
N TYR A 849 0.98 -68.54 27.57
CA TYR A 849 1.98 -69.55 27.88
C TYR A 849 3.41 -69.03 27.63
N GLU A 850 3.65 -68.39 26.47
CA GLU A 850 4.93 -67.75 26.14
C GLU A 850 5.31 -66.64 27.12
N THR A 851 4.34 -65.79 27.50
CA THR A 851 4.56 -64.72 28.48
C THR A 851 4.95 -65.29 29.84
N LEU A 852 4.27 -66.34 30.31
CA LEU A 852 4.61 -67.00 31.58
C LEU A 852 6.01 -67.62 31.56
N LEU A 853 6.41 -68.24 30.44
CA LEU A 853 7.78 -68.75 30.27
C LEU A 853 8.82 -67.64 30.28
N THR A 854 8.53 -66.53 29.62
CA THR A 854 9.43 -65.37 29.55
C THR A 854 9.60 -64.73 30.93
N ILE A 855 8.51 -64.59 31.69
CA ILE A 855 8.57 -64.07 33.07
C ILE A 855 9.35 -65.04 33.98
N ARG A 856 9.12 -66.35 33.88
CA ARG A 856 9.91 -67.36 34.62
C ARG A 856 11.40 -67.24 34.34
N ALA A 857 11.78 -66.99 33.08
CA ALA A 857 13.18 -66.89 32.66
C ALA A 857 13.86 -65.57 33.06
N THR A 858 13.10 -64.46 33.11
CA THR A 858 13.64 -63.10 33.34
C THR A 858 13.54 -62.64 34.79
N ALA A 859 12.59 -63.17 35.57
CA ALA A 859 12.39 -62.74 36.95
C ALA A 859 13.45 -63.33 37.91
N PRO A 860 13.96 -62.53 38.87
CA PRO A 860 14.87 -63.03 39.91
C PRO A 860 14.15 -63.95 40.91
N GLU A 861 14.89 -64.83 41.58
CA GLU A 861 14.35 -65.71 42.63
C GLU A 861 13.93 -64.92 43.88
N SER A 862 12.74 -65.22 44.41
CA SER A 862 12.16 -64.54 45.55
C SER A 862 12.57 -65.21 46.87
N THR A 863 13.51 -64.61 47.59
CA THR A 863 14.00 -65.11 48.89
C THR A 863 12.93 -65.21 50.01
N GLY A 864 11.75 -64.60 49.82
CA GLY A 864 10.63 -64.61 50.78
C GLY A 864 9.49 -65.61 50.47
N TYR A 865 9.47 -66.22 49.28
CA TYR A 865 8.33 -67.02 48.80
C TYR A 865 7.94 -68.16 49.75
N GLY A 866 8.91 -68.93 50.24
CA GLY A 866 8.64 -70.05 51.14
C GLY A 866 7.98 -69.63 52.47
N ARG A 867 8.33 -68.45 53.00
CA ARG A 867 7.72 -67.92 54.23
C ARG A 867 6.28 -67.45 53.99
N ASP A 868 6.05 -66.75 52.88
CA ASP A 868 4.74 -66.21 52.54
C ASP A 868 3.74 -67.32 52.19
N ARG A 869 4.19 -68.39 51.53
CA ARG A 869 3.39 -69.59 51.29
C ARG A 869 3.03 -70.33 52.58
N ALA A 870 4.01 -70.60 53.46
CA ALA A 870 3.77 -71.28 54.75
C ALA A 870 2.81 -70.49 55.66
N ARG A 871 2.91 -69.15 55.64
CA ARG A 871 1.97 -68.26 56.37
C ARG A 871 0.54 -68.39 55.86
N PHE A 872 0.35 -68.59 54.57
CA PHE A 872 -0.97 -68.71 53.95
C PHE A 872 -1.60 -70.09 54.20
N GLU A 873 -0.82 -71.16 54.13
CA GLU A 873 -1.28 -72.55 54.35
C GLU A 873 -1.55 -72.87 55.83
N GLY A 874 -1.37 -71.90 56.74
CA GLY A 874 -1.69 -72.06 58.17
C GLY A 874 -0.73 -72.98 58.93
N VAL A 875 0.41 -73.34 58.33
CA VAL A 875 1.44 -74.18 58.96
C VAL A 875 2.23 -73.33 59.95
N LEU A 876 1.70 -73.23 61.17
CA LEU A 876 2.45 -72.77 62.33
C LEU A 876 3.44 -73.86 62.73
N GLU A 877 4.67 -73.83 62.21
CA GLU A 877 5.79 -74.33 62.98
C GLU A 877 5.92 -73.43 64.23
N ARG A 878 5.30 -73.87 65.33
CA ARG A 878 5.61 -73.36 66.66
C ARG A 878 6.94 -74.00 67.09
N PRO A 879 8.08 -73.27 67.16
CA PRO A 879 9.11 -73.69 68.08
C PRO A 879 8.55 -73.57 69.50
N ALA A 880 8.78 -74.59 70.32
CA ALA A 880 8.36 -74.60 71.71
C ALA A 880 8.96 -73.38 72.44
N LEU A 881 8.09 -72.49 72.92
CA LEU A 881 8.45 -71.43 73.86
C LEU A 881 8.49 -72.06 75.26
N GLU A 882 9.68 -72.44 75.68
CA GLU A 882 10.00 -72.72 77.08
C GLU A 882 10.29 -71.39 77.80
N GLY A 883 9.70 -71.23 78.99
CA GLY A 883 9.57 -69.94 79.66
C GLY A 883 10.81 -69.44 80.40
N GLY A 884 10.79 -68.14 80.70
CA GLY A 884 11.46 -67.55 81.86
C GLY A 884 12.89 -67.03 81.67
N MET A 885 13.02 -65.70 81.52
CA MET A 885 13.71 -64.81 82.47
C MET A 885 14.15 -63.51 81.78
N LEU A 886 13.75 -62.38 82.37
CA LEU A 886 14.31 -61.05 82.12
C LEU A 886 15.72 -60.99 82.69
N ARG A 887 16.74 -61.02 81.83
CA ARG A 887 18.02 -60.36 82.09
C ARG A 887 18.75 -60.07 80.78
N SER A 888 19.21 -58.82 80.72
CA SER A 888 20.18 -58.28 79.77
C SER A 888 21.41 -59.18 79.63
N ALA A 889 21.57 -59.79 78.47
CA ALA A 889 22.86 -60.20 77.92
C ALA A 889 22.68 -60.45 76.42
N GLN A 890 23.60 -59.87 75.63
CA GLN A 890 23.76 -60.09 74.21
C GLN A 890 23.90 -61.58 73.88
N PRO A 891 23.26 -62.10 72.83
CA PRO A 891 23.65 -63.37 72.24
C PRO A 891 24.57 -63.09 71.03
N GLU A 892 25.82 -63.52 71.18
CA GLU A 892 26.79 -63.71 70.12
C GLU A 892 26.26 -64.74 69.10
N LEU A 893 26.37 -64.40 67.81
CA LEU A 893 26.25 -65.34 66.70
C LEU A 893 27.58 -66.10 66.54
N PRO A 894 27.57 -67.42 66.27
CA PRO A 894 28.79 -68.16 66.01
C PRO A 894 29.41 -67.72 64.67
N LEU A 895 30.67 -67.30 64.74
CA LEU A 895 31.56 -67.14 63.60
C LEU A 895 31.76 -68.49 62.90
N HIS A 896 31.43 -68.56 61.61
CA HIS A 896 32.35 -69.15 60.64
C HIS A 896 32.43 -68.29 59.38
N THR A 897 33.68 -68.07 58.99
CA THR A 897 34.23 -67.13 58.03
C THR A 897 33.89 -67.46 56.58
N GLY A 898 33.33 -66.48 55.87
CA GLY A 898 33.15 -66.48 54.41
C GLY A 898 32.67 -65.10 53.97
N SER A 899 33.58 -64.28 53.47
CA SER A 899 33.46 -62.84 53.21
C SER A 899 32.36 -62.45 52.20
N VAL A 900 31.34 -61.72 52.66
CA VAL A 900 30.46 -60.88 51.82
C VAL A 900 30.03 -59.65 52.64
N PRO A 901 30.37 -58.40 52.26
CA PRO A 901 29.83 -57.22 52.93
C PRO A 901 28.46 -56.83 52.34
N LYS A 902 27.48 -56.62 53.23
CA LYS A 902 26.19 -55.99 52.91
C LYS A 902 26.32 -54.48 53.12
N ILE A 903 25.93 -53.74 52.08
CA ILE A 903 25.93 -52.29 51.97
C ILE A 903 24.88 -51.71 52.93
N GLU A 904 25.30 -50.87 53.88
CA GLU A 904 24.46 -49.83 54.42
C GLU A 904 25.20 -48.49 54.44
N ARG A 905 24.51 -47.51 53.85
CA ARG A 905 24.97 -46.20 53.41
C ARG A 905 25.58 -45.41 54.56
N ARG A 906 26.89 -45.18 54.50
CA ARG A 906 27.54 -44.08 55.22
C ARG A 906 28.62 -43.51 54.30
N ARG A 907 28.33 -42.30 53.79
CA ARG A 907 29.22 -41.33 53.13
C ARG A 907 30.68 -41.81 53.04
N GLU A 908 31.06 -42.29 51.86
CA GLU A 908 32.44 -42.58 51.53
C GLU A 908 33.25 -41.27 51.62
N GLN A 909 34.10 -41.22 52.64
CA GLN A 909 35.37 -40.54 52.57
C GLN A 909 36.18 -41.17 51.43
N GLN A 910 36.26 -40.48 50.30
CA GLN A 910 37.28 -40.75 49.30
C GLN A 910 38.65 -40.39 49.89
N GLN A 911 39.62 -41.30 49.75
CA GLN A 911 41.03 -40.97 49.96
C GLN A 911 41.43 -39.81 49.04
N ALA A 912 42.17 -38.89 49.63
CA ALA A 912 42.47 -37.56 49.15
C ALA A 912 43.23 -37.52 47.81
N LEU A 913 42.60 -36.92 46.81
CA LEU A 913 43.31 -35.96 45.95
C LEU A 913 43.72 -34.78 46.86
N PRO A 914 44.85 -34.10 46.61
CA PRO A 914 45.33 -33.03 47.49
C PRO A 914 44.19 -32.03 47.71
N GLY A 915 43.76 -31.88 48.97
CA GLY A 915 42.66 -31.00 49.30
C GLY A 915 43.00 -29.60 48.85
N ILE A 916 42.28 -29.08 47.86
CA ILE A 916 42.25 -27.64 47.61
C ILE A 916 41.59 -27.07 48.86
N GLN A 917 42.40 -26.46 49.72
CA GLN A 917 41.93 -25.80 50.92
C GLN A 917 40.80 -24.84 50.53
N PRO A 918 39.69 -24.78 51.29
CA PRO A 918 38.68 -23.76 51.04
C PRO A 918 39.37 -22.39 51.12
N LEU A 919 39.08 -21.51 50.15
CA LEU A 919 39.51 -20.11 50.19
C LEU A 919 39.27 -19.58 51.61
N SER A 920 40.34 -19.11 52.25
CA SER A 920 40.21 -18.56 53.60
C SER A 920 39.25 -17.39 53.56
N GLN A 921 38.56 -17.12 54.67
CA GLN A 921 37.58 -16.03 54.73
C GLN A 921 38.24 -14.67 54.37
N GLU A 922 39.53 -14.52 54.70
CA GLU A 922 40.36 -13.37 54.33
C GLU A 922 40.65 -13.32 52.82
N GLU A 923 41.04 -14.43 52.19
CA GLU A 923 41.26 -14.46 50.73
C GLU A 923 39.97 -14.22 49.95
N ARG A 924 38.84 -14.75 50.42
CA ARG A 924 37.53 -14.50 49.80
C ARG A 924 37.16 -13.03 49.88
N GLN A 925 37.39 -12.37 51.03
CA GLN A 925 37.13 -10.93 51.18
C GLN A 925 38.07 -10.08 50.30
N ARG A 926 39.35 -10.46 50.20
CA ARG A 926 40.30 -9.79 49.30
C ARG A 926 39.90 -9.91 47.83
N LEU A 927 39.42 -11.09 47.41
CA LEU A 927 38.93 -11.29 46.03
C LEU A 927 37.64 -10.52 45.76
N ILE A 928 36.72 -10.45 46.73
CA ILE A 928 35.51 -9.62 46.59
C ILE A 928 35.89 -8.15 46.40
N ALA A 929 36.80 -7.63 47.24
CA ALA A 929 37.25 -6.25 47.14
C ALA A 929 37.97 -5.98 45.81
N TYR A 930 38.86 -6.89 45.39
CA TYR A 930 39.59 -6.79 44.14
C TYR A 930 38.67 -6.79 42.91
N TYR A 931 37.77 -7.77 42.79
CA TYR A 931 36.84 -7.84 41.66
C TYR A 931 35.84 -6.68 41.65
N ARG A 932 35.42 -6.19 42.83
CA ARG A 932 34.55 -5.02 42.93
C ARG A 932 35.27 -3.77 42.45
N GLU A 933 36.52 -3.57 42.85
CA GLU A 933 37.32 -2.42 42.42
C GLU A 933 37.51 -2.43 40.90
N GLU A 934 37.96 -3.55 40.33
CA GLU A 934 38.21 -3.68 38.88
C GLU A 934 36.95 -3.45 38.03
N LEU A 935 35.78 -3.89 38.50
CA LEU A 935 34.51 -3.68 37.81
C LEU A 935 33.99 -2.25 37.95
N LEU A 936 34.18 -1.60 39.10
CA LEU A 936 33.80 -0.20 39.29
C LEU A 936 34.74 0.73 38.50
N GLU A 937 36.04 0.47 38.51
CA GLU A 937 37.05 1.25 37.80
C GLU A 937 36.80 1.23 36.28
N ALA A 938 36.28 0.11 35.76
CA ALA A 938 35.87 -0.02 34.36
C ALA A 938 34.81 1.00 33.92
N VAL A 939 33.96 1.46 34.86
CA VAL A 939 32.90 2.46 34.63
C VAL A 939 33.31 3.84 35.18
N ASN A 940 34.63 4.06 35.35
CA ASN A 940 35.24 5.26 35.94
C ASN A 940 34.82 5.56 37.39
N LEU A 941 34.46 4.53 38.16
CA LEU A 941 34.07 4.66 39.56
C LEU A 941 35.13 4.05 40.48
N ARG A 942 35.25 4.63 41.67
CA ARG A 942 36.08 4.08 42.75
C ARG A 942 35.19 3.60 43.88
N SER A 943 35.59 2.53 44.57
CA SER A 943 34.75 1.94 45.62
C SER A 943 34.52 2.89 46.79
N ASP A 944 35.47 3.76 47.11
CA ASP A 944 35.37 4.77 48.17
C ASP A 944 34.21 5.75 47.92
N ILE A 945 34.09 6.27 46.70
CA ILE A 945 33.03 7.20 46.31
C ILE A 945 31.65 6.52 46.36
N VAL A 946 31.58 5.27 45.90
CA VAL A 946 30.34 4.51 45.88
C VAL A 946 29.87 4.21 47.31
N ASP A 947 30.79 3.80 48.17
CA ASP A 947 30.50 3.45 49.55
C ASP A 947 30.13 4.68 50.39
N THR A 948 30.70 5.87 50.14
CA THR A 948 30.29 7.11 50.83
C THR A 948 28.91 7.58 50.40
N ARG A 949 28.64 7.65 49.09
CA ARG A 949 27.37 8.18 48.55
C ARG A 949 26.19 7.24 48.78
N LEU A 950 26.40 5.93 48.82
CA LEU A 950 25.36 4.92 49.08
C LEU A 950 25.37 4.38 50.52
N SER A 951 26.08 5.05 51.42
CA SER A 951 26.20 4.67 52.84
C SER A 951 24.85 4.72 53.57
N LEU A 952 23.97 5.65 53.21
CA LEU A 952 22.64 5.84 53.80
C LEU A 952 21.55 5.23 52.90
N PRO A 953 20.54 4.54 53.47
CA PRO A 953 19.40 4.05 52.69
C PRO A 953 18.62 5.20 52.00
N GLU A 954 18.52 6.35 52.67
CA GLU A 954 17.83 7.53 52.15
C GLU A 954 18.51 8.11 50.89
N SER A 955 19.84 8.01 50.77
CA SER A 955 20.53 8.49 49.56
C SER A 955 20.30 7.54 48.38
N ARG A 956 20.25 6.22 48.61
CA ARG A 956 19.92 5.23 47.58
C ARG A 956 18.54 5.50 46.97
N ASP A 957 17.53 5.75 47.82
CA ASP A 957 16.17 6.03 47.36
C ASP A 957 16.09 7.38 46.62
N ALA A 958 16.76 8.42 47.12
CA ALA A 958 16.80 9.73 46.47
C ALA A 958 17.47 9.67 45.08
N ILE A 959 18.55 8.92 44.92
CA ILE A 959 19.24 8.69 43.64
C ILE A 959 18.34 7.94 42.65
N LEU A 960 17.64 6.89 43.10
CA LEU A 960 16.69 6.16 42.25
C LEU A 960 15.55 7.05 41.78
N GLU A 961 15.02 7.90 42.64
CA GLU A 961 13.96 8.83 42.26
C GLU A 961 14.46 9.92 41.30
N ALA A 962 15.70 10.40 41.45
CA ALA A 962 16.34 11.28 40.47
C ALA A 962 16.50 10.60 39.11
N TRP A 963 16.93 9.33 39.09
CA TRP A 963 17.05 8.53 37.87
C TRP A 963 15.70 8.29 37.20
N LYS A 964 14.67 7.95 37.98
CA LYS A 964 13.31 7.80 37.46
C LYS A 964 12.78 9.10 36.86
N ALA A 965 13.10 10.25 37.42
CA ALA A 965 12.73 11.55 36.84
C ALA A 965 13.36 11.73 35.46
N LEU A 966 14.69 11.54 35.32
CA LEU A 966 15.38 11.63 34.02
C LEU A 966 14.83 10.62 33.00
N ASN A 967 14.60 9.37 33.42
CA ASN A 967 14.05 8.32 32.57
C ASN A 967 12.56 8.53 32.22
N ALA A 968 11.81 9.29 33.03
CA ALA A 968 10.44 9.68 32.67
C ALA A 968 10.43 10.79 31.61
N HIS A 969 11.44 11.65 31.59
CA HIS A 969 11.64 12.65 30.54
C HIS A 969 12.08 12.01 29.22
N SER A 970 12.95 10.99 29.25
CA SER A 970 13.34 10.26 28.05
C SER A 970 12.17 9.55 27.37
N LYS A 971 11.24 8.97 28.12
CA LYS A 971 10.02 8.37 27.54
C LYS A 971 9.13 9.35 26.75
N LYS A 972 9.33 10.66 26.91
CA LYS A 972 8.61 11.71 26.17
C LYS A 972 9.42 12.29 25.00
N ASN A 973 10.72 12.00 24.91
CA ASN A 973 11.60 12.44 23.85
C ASN A 973 12.39 11.24 23.31
N GLU A 974 12.00 10.77 22.12
CA GLU A 974 12.54 9.58 21.48
C GLU A 974 14.07 9.62 21.32
N ASN A 975 14.64 10.81 21.06
CA ASN A 975 16.07 11.00 20.90
C ASN A 975 16.81 10.81 22.24
N LEU A 976 16.26 11.37 23.33
CA LEU A 976 16.83 11.18 24.67
C LEU A 976 16.72 9.72 25.15
N ASP A 977 15.62 9.02 24.86
CA ASP A 977 15.50 7.57 25.18
C ASP A 977 16.53 6.73 24.42
N PHE A 978 16.79 7.07 23.16
CA PHE A 978 17.83 6.43 22.37
C PHE A 978 19.22 6.65 22.98
N LEU A 979 19.61 7.91 23.25
CA LEU A 979 20.92 8.25 23.81
C LEU A 979 21.16 7.62 25.20
N LEU A 980 20.14 7.61 26.07
CA LEU A 980 20.24 6.96 27.39
C LEU A 980 20.45 5.44 27.27
N ARG A 981 19.75 4.77 26.35
CA ARG A 981 19.92 3.33 26.13
C ARG A 981 21.26 3.00 25.50
N GLU A 982 21.72 3.82 24.56
CA GLU A 982 23.03 3.67 23.94
C GLU A 982 24.15 3.77 24.99
N PHE A 983 24.07 4.77 25.87
CA PHE A 983 25.03 4.92 26.97
C PHE A 983 25.00 3.73 27.94
N GLN A 984 23.81 3.28 28.37
CA GLN A 984 23.65 2.11 29.25
C GLN A 984 24.26 0.85 28.64
N ASN A 985 23.94 0.57 27.37
CA ASN A 985 24.48 -0.57 26.63
C ASN A 985 26.01 -0.49 26.48
N GLY A 986 26.55 0.73 26.35
CA GLY A 986 27.98 1.00 26.34
C GLY A 986 28.66 0.58 27.64
N GLN A 987 28.10 0.99 28.79
CA GLN A 987 28.63 0.60 30.11
C GLN A 987 28.55 -0.90 30.36
N ASP A 988 27.44 -1.53 29.99
CA ASP A 988 27.26 -2.98 30.09
C ASP A 988 28.26 -3.78 29.24
N ARG A 989 28.62 -3.25 28.08
CA ARG A 989 29.63 -3.84 27.20
C ARG A 989 31.03 -3.76 27.82
N ILE A 990 31.39 -2.62 28.40
CA ILE A 990 32.67 -2.42 29.10
C ILE A 990 32.78 -3.38 30.29
N LEU A 991 31.73 -3.46 31.13
CA LEU A 991 31.67 -4.41 32.25
C LEU A 991 31.80 -5.86 31.78
N SER A 992 31.18 -6.23 30.67
CA SER A 992 31.27 -7.59 30.11
C SER A 992 32.67 -7.94 29.62
N GLU A 993 33.40 -6.96 29.06
CA GLU A 993 34.78 -7.13 28.62
C GLU A 993 35.72 -7.34 29.81
N VAL A 994 35.57 -6.54 30.87
CA VAL A 994 36.34 -6.68 32.11
C VAL A 994 36.00 -7.97 32.85
N TYR A 995 34.73 -8.34 32.96
CA TYR A 995 34.31 -9.64 33.49
C TYR A 995 34.97 -10.80 32.72
N SER A 996 35.03 -10.73 31.39
CA SER A 996 35.71 -11.75 30.57
C SER A 996 37.21 -11.82 30.84
N ARG A 997 37.86 -10.68 31.12
CA ARG A 997 39.27 -10.59 31.52
C ARG A 997 39.49 -11.26 32.89
N LEU A 998 38.72 -10.86 33.90
CA LEU A 998 38.80 -11.42 35.26
C LEU A 998 38.48 -12.92 35.29
N ARG A 999 37.54 -13.37 34.45
CA ARG A 999 37.21 -14.79 34.28
C ARG A 999 38.38 -15.61 33.71
N ARG A 1000 39.17 -15.02 32.80
CA ARG A 1000 40.40 -15.65 32.29
C ARG A 1000 41.49 -15.72 33.35
N GLU A 1001 41.66 -14.68 34.16
CA GLU A 1001 42.61 -14.67 35.28
C GLU A 1001 42.25 -15.67 36.38
N ALA A 1002 40.95 -15.94 36.59
CA ALA A 1002 40.50 -16.98 37.50
C ALA A 1002 40.90 -18.41 37.06
N GLY A 1003 41.34 -18.61 35.80
CA GLY A 1003 42.01 -19.84 35.35
C GLY A 1003 41.14 -21.11 35.42
N GLY A 1004 39.81 -20.98 35.48
CA GLY A 1004 38.89 -22.11 35.65
C GLY A 1004 38.67 -22.57 37.10
N ASP A 1005 39.17 -21.82 38.09
CA ASP A 1005 38.89 -22.07 39.50
C ASP A 1005 37.42 -21.74 39.82
N ALA A 1006 36.60 -22.79 39.99
CA ALA A 1006 35.17 -22.67 40.23
C ALA A 1006 34.82 -21.81 41.47
N GLN A 1007 35.71 -21.73 42.46
CA GLN A 1007 35.45 -20.96 43.68
C GLN A 1007 35.66 -19.46 43.45
N LYS A 1008 36.74 -19.07 42.74
CA LYS A 1008 36.98 -17.67 42.36
C LYS A 1008 35.95 -17.17 41.36
N LEU A 1009 35.53 -18.03 40.42
CA LEU A 1009 34.46 -17.74 39.48
C LEU A 1009 33.12 -17.50 40.18
N SER A 1010 32.76 -18.32 41.18
CA SER A 1010 31.55 -18.08 41.98
C SER A 1010 31.58 -16.76 42.73
N VAL A 1011 32.75 -16.31 43.19
CA VAL A 1011 32.92 -14.99 43.84
C VAL A 1011 32.79 -13.87 42.81
N LEU A 1012 33.43 -14.00 41.64
CA LEU A 1012 33.34 -13.04 40.54
C LEU A 1012 31.90 -12.88 40.03
N ASP A 1013 31.20 -13.98 39.77
CA ASP A 1013 29.79 -13.97 39.32
C ASP A 1013 28.88 -13.26 40.33
N GLY A 1014 29.11 -13.49 41.63
CA GLY A 1014 28.36 -12.84 42.69
C GLY A 1014 28.71 -11.36 42.91
N VAL A 1015 29.87 -10.89 42.42
CA VAL A 1015 30.24 -9.47 42.45
C VAL A 1015 29.73 -8.76 41.19
N ASP A 1016 29.89 -9.35 40.01
CA ASP A 1016 29.37 -8.82 38.74
C ASP A 1016 27.85 -8.64 38.78
N GLY A 1017 27.11 -9.64 39.28
CA GLY A 1017 25.66 -9.53 39.46
C GLY A 1017 25.26 -8.34 40.35
N ARG A 1018 25.97 -8.11 41.45
CA ARG A 1018 25.69 -6.96 42.35
C ARG A 1018 26.01 -5.62 41.73
N VAL A 1019 27.12 -5.50 41.00
CA VAL A 1019 27.50 -4.25 40.32
C VAL A 1019 26.50 -3.91 39.21
N ARG A 1020 26.02 -4.91 38.46
CA ARG A 1020 25.02 -4.72 37.39
C ARG A 1020 23.63 -4.41 37.94
N ASP A 1021 23.20 -5.08 39.01
CA ASP A 1021 21.91 -4.80 39.67
C ASP A 1021 21.86 -3.37 40.23
N GLU A 1022 23.00 -2.86 40.71
CA GLU A 1022 23.13 -1.49 41.23
C GLU A 1022 23.56 -0.46 40.17
N LEU A 1023 23.75 -0.85 38.90
CA LEU A 1023 24.29 0.04 37.85
C LEU A 1023 23.47 1.32 37.68
N THR A 1024 22.14 1.23 37.78
CA THR A 1024 21.26 2.41 37.67
C THR A 1024 21.45 3.43 38.79
N LEU A 1025 21.98 3.03 39.95
CA LEU A 1025 22.35 3.95 41.03
C LEU A 1025 23.60 4.74 40.68
N TYR A 1026 24.49 4.15 39.88
CA TYR A 1026 25.79 4.70 39.54
C TYR A 1026 25.74 5.65 38.35
N LEU A 1027 24.80 5.46 37.42
CA LEU A 1027 24.73 6.21 36.15
C LEU A 1027 24.57 7.73 36.28
N LEU A 1028 24.00 8.23 37.37
CA LEU A 1028 23.89 9.67 37.61
C LEU A 1028 25.14 10.28 38.27
N PHE A 1029 26.12 9.47 38.64
CA PHE A 1029 27.34 9.98 39.25
C PHE A 1029 28.15 10.75 38.21
N PRO A 1030 28.69 11.93 38.55
CA PRO A 1030 29.41 12.77 37.60
C PRO A 1030 30.61 12.06 36.97
N GLU A 1031 31.22 11.11 37.69
CA GLU A 1031 32.37 10.33 37.24
C GLU A 1031 32.03 9.37 36.09
N THR A 1032 30.77 8.92 35.98
CA THR A 1032 30.35 8.08 34.85
C THR A 1032 30.22 8.87 33.54
N GLY A 1033 30.03 10.19 33.62
CA GLY A 1033 30.00 11.08 32.45
C GLY A 1033 28.69 11.06 31.65
N LEU A 1034 27.60 10.50 32.19
CA LEU A 1034 26.31 10.43 31.48
C LEU A 1034 25.77 11.83 31.12
N ILE A 1035 25.69 12.75 32.08
CA ILE A 1035 25.09 14.07 31.83
C ILE A 1035 25.94 14.88 30.83
N SER A 1036 27.27 14.79 30.89
CA SER A 1036 28.16 15.45 29.93
C SER A 1036 28.03 14.88 28.52
N THR A 1037 27.99 13.55 28.37
CA THR A 1037 27.83 12.90 27.05
C THR A 1037 26.50 13.27 26.41
N LEU A 1038 25.40 13.28 27.18
CA LEU A 1038 24.10 13.73 26.68
C LEU A 1038 24.11 15.20 26.22
N ILE A 1039 24.82 16.10 26.92
CA ILE A 1039 24.94 17.50 26.52
C ILE A 1039 25.75 17.63 25.22
N ASP A 1040 26.87 16.90 25.12
CA ASP A 1040 27.76 16.93 23.95
C ASP A 1040 27.05 16.38 22.69
N ASP A 1041 26.28 15.29 22.84
CA ASP A 1041 25.53 14.68 21.73
C ASP A 1041 24.37 15.57 21.27
N LEU A 1042 23.67 16.21 22.21
CA LEU A 1042 22.65 17.23 21.89
C LEU A 1042 23.28 18.48 21.25
N GLU A 1043 24.52 18.83 21.57
CA GLU A 1043 25.27 19.92 20.94
C GLU A 1043 25.76 19.58 19.53
N ALA A 1044 26.24 18.36 19.30
CA ALA A 1044 26.68 17.88 18.00
C ALA A 1044 25.51 17.76 17.01
N ALA A 1045 24.34 17.30 17.47
CA ALA A 1045 23.13 17.22 16.65
C ALA A 1045 22.63 18.60 16.15
N ALA A 1046 22.98 19.68 16.84
CA ALA A 1046 22.55 21.05 16.53
C ALA A 1046 23.42 21.78 15.49
N GLN A 1047 24.57 21.21 15.09
CA GLN A 1047 25.53 21.87 14.20
C GLN A 1047 25.19 21.87 12.68
N PRO A 1048 24.38 20.95 12.11
CA PRO A 1048 24.09 20.97 10.67
C PRO A 1048 22.84 21.75 10.22
N ASP A 1049 21.83 21.99 11.06
CA ASP A 1049 20.53 22.61 10.71
C ASP A 1049 20.08 23.66 11.76
N GLU A 1050 19.07 24.48 11.46
CA GLU A 1050 18.55 25.65 12.21
C GLU A 1050 18.30 25.46 13.73
N GLY A 1051 19.34 25.28 14.55
CA GLY A 1051 19.25 25.22 16.01
C GLY A 1051 18.45 24.03 16.58
N LEU A 1052 18.50 23.86 17.89
CA LEU A 1052 17.73 22.83 18.60
C LEU A 1052 16.24 23.19 18.62
N ALA A 1053 15.36 22.19 18.54
CA ALA A 1053 13.93 22.41 18.76
C ALA A 1053 13.69 23.02 20.15
N HIS A 1054 12.64 23.84 20.32
CA HIS A 1054 12.42 24.61 21.57
C HIS A 1054 12.42 23.74 22.84
N GLY A 1055 11.88 22.51 22.76
CA GLY A 1055 11.91 21.55 23.89
C GLY A 1055 13.25 20.84 24.10
N GLU A 1056 14.12 20.75 23.09
CA GLU A 1056 15.47 20.18 23.20
C GLU A 1056 16.47 21.20 23.73
N GLN A 1057 16.29 22.49 23.38
CA GLN A 1057 17.03 23.58 23.99
C GLN A 1057 16.73 23.69 25.49
N ASP A 1058 15.45 23.62 25.88
CA ASP A 1058 15.03 23.59 27.29
C ASP A 1058 15.63 22.39 28.04
N LEU A 1059 15.63 21.21 27.43
CA LEU A 1059 16.23 20.00 28.00
C LEU A 1059 17.74 20.14 28.18
N LYS A 1060 18.44 20.67 27.17
CA LYS A 1060 19.88 20.93 27.23
C LYS A 1060 20.22 21.91 28.35
N ASP A 1061 19.44 22.98 28.49
CA ASP A 1061 19.63 23.97 29.55
C ASP A 1061 19.35 23.36 30.95
N GLN A 1062 18.35 22.48 31.07
CA GLN A 1062 18.10 21.69 32.27
C GLN A 1062 19.27 20.76 32.61
N LEU A 1063 19.81 20.03 31.62
CA LEU A 1063 20.94 19.11 31.82
C LEU A 1063 22.22 19.87 32.21
N LYS A 1064 22.49 21.04 31.61
CA LYS A 1064 23.60 21.93 32.01
C LYS A 1064 23.45 22.40 33.46
N TYR A 1065 22.23 22.73 33.88
CA TYR A 1065 21.96 23.13 35.24
C TYR A 1065 22.12 21.97 36.25
N VAL A 1066 21.76 20.75 35.84
CA VAL A 1066 22.01 19.54 36.63
C VAL A 1066 23.50 19.23 36.71
N GLN A 1067 24.25 19.41 35.63
CA GLN A 1067 25.71 19.27 35.61
C GLN A 1067 26.38 20.26 36.59
N GLU A 1068 25.93 21.52 36.61
CA GLU A 1068 26.40 22.53 37.57
C GLU A 1068 26.04 22.16 39.01
N ALA A 1069 24.82 21.67 39.24
CA ALA A 1069 24.37 21.22 40.56
C ALA A 1069 25.19 20.01 41.06
N LEU A 1070 25.46 19.02 40.20
CA LEU A 1070 26.30 17.87 40.51
C LEU A 1070 27.74 18.25 40.85
N GLY A 1071 28.26 19.34 40.27
CA GLY A 1071 29.59 19.86 40.57
C GLY A 1071 29.69 20.70 41.85
N ARG A 1072 28.56 21.22 42.35
CA ARG A 1072 28.53 22.17 43.50
C ARG A 1072 27.97 21.57 44.79
N LEU A 1073 27.03 20.63 44.67
CA LEU A 1073 26.34 20.04 45.82
C LEU A 1073 27.18 18.94 46.48
N ASP A 1074 27.00 18.77 47.79
CA ASP A 1074 27.60 17.67 48.53
C ASP A 1074 26.81 16.39 48.26
N LEU A 1075 27.32 15.56 47.34
CA LEU A 1075 26.65 14.34 46.87
C LEU A 1075 26.63 13.21 47.91
N ASP A 1076 27.30 13.39 49.05
CA ASP A 1076 27.22 12.47 50.18
C ASP A 1076 25.96 12.73 51.04
N ASN A 1077 25.29 13.88 50.85
CA ASN A 1077 24.06 14.23 51.55
C ASN A 1077 22.80 13.85 50.73
N PRO A 1078 21.84 13.09 51.30
CA PRO A 1078 20.61 12.70 50.60
C PRO A 1078 19.78 13.90 50.12
N ARG A 1079 19.80 15.04 50.84
CA ARG A 1079 19.07 16.25 50.44
C ARG A 1079 19.58 16.86 49.13
N SER A 1080 20.86 16.66 48.80
CA SER A 1080 21.44 17.12 47.54
C SER A 1080 20.85 16.36 46.34
N TRP A 1081 20.58 15.07 46.50
CA TRP A 1081 19.94 14.23 45.49
C TRP A 1081 18.46 14.57 45.30
N ASP A 1082 17.79 14.99 46.37
CA ASP A 1082 16.43 15.56 46.28
C ASP A 1082 16.40 16.86 45.48
N GLU A 1083 17.40 17.73 45.65
CA GLU A 1083 17.52 18.96 44.85
C GLU A 1083 17.79 18.64 43.38
N ILE A 1084 18.66 17.66 43.09
CA ILE A 1084 18.92 17.17 41.72
C ILE A 1084 17.65 16.59 41.09
N ARG A 1085 16.89 15.77 41.84
CA ARG A 1085 15.60 15.23 41.42
C ARG A 1085 14.59 16.34 41.10
N GLN A 1086 14.46 17.33 41.98
CA GLN A 1086 13.55 18.46 41.74
C GLN A 1086 13.94 19.20 40.46
N LYS A 1087 15.23 19.44 40.23
CA LYS A 1087 15.74 20.08 39.01
C LYS A 1087 15.46 19.26 37.75
N LEU A 1088 15.54 17.93 37.84
CA LEU A 1088 15.17 17.01 36.77
C LEU A 1088 13.64 16.88 36.55
N ALA A 1089 12.80 17.30 37.51
CA ALA A 1089 11.34 17.13 37.47
C ALA A 1089 10.55 18.37 37.00
N ILE A 1090 11.19 19.54 36.83
CA ILE A 1090 10.51 20.80 36.46
C ILE A 1090 9.91 20.73 35.06
N ARG A 1091 8.57 20.90 34.96
CA ARG A 1091 7.81 20.96 33.70
C ARG A 1091 7.91 22.35 33.05
N THR A 1092 8.01 22.35 31.72
CA THR A 1092 8.03 23.55 30.87
C THR A 1092 6.74 24.38 30.96
N GLY A 1093 6.90 25.71 30.87
CA GLY A 1093 5.82 26.66 30.56
C GLY A 1093 5.70 27.86 31.50
N THR A 1094 5.41 27.65 32.78
CA THR A 1094 4.98 28.74 33.70
C THR A 1094 5.88 28.92 34.93
N ASP A 1095 6.51 27.85 35.43
CA ASP A 1095 7.28 27.91 36.69
C ASP A 1095 8.71 28.43 36.52
N PHE A 1096 9.32 28.27 35.34
CA PHE A 1096 10.69 28.72 35.10
C PHE A 1096 10.82 30.25 35.16
N ARG A 1097 9.80 30.98 34.69
CA ARG A 1097 9.74 32.46 34.77
C ARG A 1097 9.43 32.97 36.18
N SER A 1098 8.74 32.21 37.02
CA SER A 1098 8.40 32.63 38.39
C SER A 1098 9.62 32.50 39.32
N LEU A 1099 10.49 31.51 39.07
CA LEU A 1099 11.69 31.25 39.87
C LEU A 1099 12.84 32.22 39.56
N MET A 1100 13.03 32.62 38.30
CA MET A 1100 13.97 33.68 37.89
C MET A 1100 13.65 35.06 38.49
N ARG A 1101 12.43 35.28 39.01
CA ARG A 1101 12.02 36.53 39.66
C ARG A 1101 12.21 36.56 41.18
N ARG A 1102 12.66 35.48 41.81
CA ARG A 1102 12.92 35.47 43.26
C ARG A 1102 14.40 35.77 43.55
N PRO A 1103 14.73 36.85 44.27
CA PRO A 1103 16.04 36.98 44.88
C PRO A 1103 16.15 35.92 45.98
N LEU A 1104 17.22 35.11 45.94
CA LEU A 1104 17.54 34.08 46.94
C LEU A 1104 17.65 34.72 48.34
N GLY A 1105 16.67 34.47 49.23
CA GLY A 1105 16.75 34.95 50.60
C GLY A 1105 15.50 34.94 51.49
N GLN A 1106 14.46 34.12 51.24
CA GLN A 1106 13.35 33.98 52.21
C GLN A 1106 12.85 32.53 52.33
N PRO A 1107 12.49 32.06 53.54
CA PRO A 1107 11.97 30.72 53.79
C PRO A 1107 10.52 30.57 53.28
N PRO A 1108 10.04 29.34 53.02
CA PRO A 1108 8.71 29.08 52.47
C PRO A 1108 7.59 29.42 53.47
N PRO A 1109 6.38 29.77 53.00
CA PRO A 1109 5.23 29.95 53.88
C PRO A 1109 4.72 28.58 54.36
N GLU A 1110 4.32 28.52 55.62
CA GLU A 1110 3.49 27.44 56.16
C GLU A 1110 2.10 27.53 55.54
N GLU A 1111 1.61 26.43 54.96
CA GLU A 1111 0.18 26.23 54.72
C GLU A 1111 -0.24 24.90 55.34
N ASP A 1112 -0.88 25.09 56.49
CA ASP A 1112 -1.98 24.36 57.12
C ASP A 1112 -2.67 23.28 56.28
N GLY A 1113 -2.92 22.14 56.93
CA GLY A 1113 -3.63 21.01 56.34
C GLY A 1113 -5.15 21.16 56.30
N GLU A 1114 -5.80 20.23 55.60
CA GLU A 1114 -6.95 19.43 56.05
C GLU A 1114 -7.43 18.51 54.90
N ALA A 1115 -7.81 17.28 55.30
CA ALA A 1115 -8.44 16.16 54.56
C ALA A 1115 -7.55 15.23 53.70
#